data_AF-A0A7X7MBW1-F1
#
_entry.id   AF-A0A7X7MBW1-F1
#
_cell.length_a   1.000
_cell.length_b   1.000
_cell.length_c   1.000
_cell.angle_alpha   90.00
_cell.angle_beta   90.00
_cell.angle_gamma   90.00
#
_symmetry.space_group_name_H-M   'P 1'
#
loop_
_entity.id
_entity.type
_entity.pdbx_description
1 polymer ?
#
loop_
_entity_poly.entity_id
_entity_poly.type
_entity_poly.pdbx_seq_one_letter_code
_entity_poly.pdbx_strand_id
1 'polypeptide(L)'
;MKSRMSLSGTLAVYAVASLFPFRAFAGPALPVTKPPVAPLNWTGPAPDPLALQGQWFSYPDEREVVCTNEFHDNIIAAGGGLADSGAISGYVSTLFLDDVGNLTNFCILATIFNDTGPTVEPWADGYNSHGESLQSQTPQEPVVMQETRLVAEFAIRDVNWLPRQFTGPYRLSAPFIEAVNEDLAAWYCWCPDMPNPPPGFQAGNYFVPAWDFGTIPPGQSATRELRFEIPAGLPPSDPRFSALLLSFDMQTDILLNRTTSLKISTWIDDPAPDTGYAYPEEPLRGSDASVFFNLVTETAPDSWKWRQPPNLSETGMDVACLKEDPVLLADDFLCTTNTTITNIVVWGSWLYDELPLDPLGAGSPSNVVFTLSFHADIPAGGAATWSMPGAPLWVGTFGPGEYDVRVEAAQIVEGWYEPATSNYLPAADWTCWRYTFPVDITRAFVQTGTVDHPIVYWLDVQAKPIEEIPSARFGWKTTPTHWNDDACWAPATEPYSGIWWEMRYPDNHPWVPESIDLAFMLFGGPAPEEPEWDFGDAPDLSVAGSPWNYPTRLATNGARHQIDPTGPWLGAPPDPLGLPDAETDGQPDINALGDDNNGYDDENGVQFPSFPPMVAGQSPIIHVLVSDGAGVGGTVDAWFDWNGDGDWNDPGEQVLAASWMGVGFNPVAIAIPANATNGWIFARFRISRRGGLTLAVAAPSGTFLGKTYARLRYP
;
A
#
# COMPACT_ATOMS: atom_id res chain seq x y z
N MET A 1 50.93 28.02 -10.98
CA MET A 1 51.01 29.46 -10.61
C MET A 1 49.57 29.97 -10.52
N LYS A 2 49.15 30.46 -9.36
CA LYS A 2 47.79 30.95 -9.10
C LYS A 2 47.59 32.31 -9.79
N SER A 3 46.53 32.50 -10.56
CA SER A 3 45.97 33.82 -10.85
C SER A 3 44.49 33.85 -10.45
N ARG A 4 44.22 34.38 -9.25
CA ARG A 4 42.87 34.84 -8.88
C ARG A 4 42.69 36.22 -9.50
N MET A 5 41.66 36.38 -10.32
CA MET A 5 41.22 37.67 -10.83
C MET A 5 39.94 38.02 -10.05
N SER A 6 39.99 39.05 -9.20
CA SER A 6 38.81 39.59 -8.53
C SER A 6 38.26 40.75 -9.35
N LEU A 7 36.97 40.72 -9.67
CA LEU A 7 36.23 41.92 -10.06
C LEU A 7 35.16 42.21 -9.00
N SER A 8 35.41 43.29 -8.27
CA SER A 8 34.50 43.99 -7.38
C SER A 8 33.55 44.87 -8.19
N GLY A 9 32.24 44.69 -8.01
CA GLY A 9 31.19 45.53 -8.59
C GLY A 9 29.97 45.59 -7.66
N THR A 10 29.64 46.81 -7.26
CA THR A 10 28.65 47.28 -6.28
C THR A 10 27.27 46.62 -6.34
N LEU A 11 26.79 46.03 -5.23
CA LEU A 11 25.39 45.62 -5.06
C LEU A 11 24.62 46.71 -4.31
N ALA A 12 23.58 47.25 -4.93
CA ALA A 12 22.63 48.16 -4.30
C ALA A 12 21.69 47.38 -3.38
N VAL A 13 21.48 47.92 -2.17
CA VAL A 13 20.54 47.41 -1.17
C VAL A 13 19.11 47.60 -1.68
N TYR A 14 18.39 46.50 -1.92
CA TYR A 14 16.93 46.47 -2.01
C TYR A 14 16.36 45.59 -0.90
N ALA A 15 15.17 46.00 -0.45
CA ALA A 15 14.54 45.66 0.82
C ALA A 15 14.45 44.17 1.14
N VAL A 16 14.65 43.86 2.43
CA VAL A 16 14.35 42.56 3.03
C VAL A 16 12.83 42.38 3.03
N ALA A 17 12.31 41.70 2.01
CA ALA A 17 11.06 40.97 2.14
C ALA A 17 11.37 39.67 2.89
N SER A 18 10.63 39.42 3.98
CA SER A 18 10.63 38.14 4.68
C SER A 18 10.20 37.04 3.72
N LEU A 19 11.17 36.34 3.13
CA LEU A 19 10.96 35.11 2.37
C LEU A 19 10.79 33.98 3.38
N PHE A 20 9.55 33.68 3.76
CA PHE A 20 9.23 32.27 4.00
C PHE A 20 9.44 31.57 2.65
N PRO A 21 10.26 30.51 2.55
CA PRO A 21 10.35 29.75 1.33
C PRO A 21 8.99 29.06 1.14
N PHE A 22 8.14 29.66 0.31
CA PHE A 22 7.06 28.92 -0.31
C PHE A 22 7.75 27.87 -1.20
N ARG A 23 7.77 26.62 -0.75
CA ARG A 23 8.04 25.54 -1.68
C ARG A 23 6.81 25.43 -2.58
N ALA A 24 7.05 25.55 -3.88
CA ALA A 24 6.10 25.13 -4.88
C ALA A 24 5.92 23.60 -4.76
N PHE A 25 4.81 23.08 -5.27
CA PHE A 25 4.48 21.65 -5.23
C PHE A 25 4.40 21.13 -6.67
N ALA A 26 4.67 19.84 -6.85
CA ALA A 26 4.51 19.12 -8.10
C ALA A 26 3.06 19.16 -8.57
N GLY A 27 2.81 18.69 -9.79
CA GLY A 27 1.47 18.39 -10.29
C GLY A 27 0.91 17.12 -9.67
N PRO A 28 -0.42 16.90 -9.72
CA PRO A 28 -1.01 15.67 -9.20
C PRO A 28 -0.46 14.45 -9.93
N ALA A 29 -0.48 13.28 -9.28
CA ALA A 29 -0.10 12.02 -9.91
C ALA A 29 -1.10 11.68 -11.02
N LEU A 30 -0.65 11.55 -12.27
CA LEU A 30 -1.54 11.32 -13.40
C LEU A 30 -1.43 9.88 -13.90
N PRO A 31 -2.55 9.17 -14.09
CA PRO A 31 -2.54 7.91 -14.81
C PRO A 31 -1.94 8.13 -16.20
N VAL A 32 -1.07 7.22 -16.61
CA VAL A 32 -0.55 7.14 -17.98
C VAL A 32 -1.07 5.86 -18.59
N THR A 33 -1.66 5.96 -19.76
CA THR A 33 -1.94 4.82 -20.63
C THR A 33 -1.48 5.18 -22.04
N LYS A 34 -1.54 4.23 -22.99
CA LYS A 34 -1.15 4.49 -24.38
C LYS A 34 -1.66 5.88 -24.85
N PRO A 35 -0.78 6.80 -25.31
CA PRO A 35 -1.18 8.18 -25.51
C PRO A 35 -2.21 8.32 -26.64
N PRO A 36 -3.16 9.28 -26.56
CA PRO A 36 -4.19 9.54 -27.57
C PRO A 36 -3.65 10.23 -28.84
N VAL A 37 -2.42 9.93 -29.28
CA VAL A 37 -1.86 10.53 -30.50
C VAL A 37 -2.53 9.91 -31.72
N ALA A 38 -3.24 10.74 -32.47
CA ALA A 38 -3.77 10.40 -33.79
C ALA A 38 -2.82 10.92 -34.88
N PRO A 39 -2.42 10.09 -35.86
CA PRO A 39 -2.88 8.72 -36.09
C PRO A 39 -2.17 7.64 -35.22
N LEU A 40 -2.91 6.58 -34.86
CA LEU A 40 -2.50 5.49 -33.93
C LEU A 40 -1.25 4.68 -34.34
N ASN A 41 -0.73 4.89 -35.54
CA ASN A 41 0.49 4.30 -36.05
C ASN A 41 1.76 5.04 -35.59
N TRP A 42 1.62 6.08 -34.75
CA TRP A 42 2.73 6.85 -34.20
C TRP A 42 3.03 6.53 -32.73
N THR A 43 2.30 5.58 -32.11
CA THR A 43 2.32 5.30 -30.66
C THR A 43 2.77 3.88 -30.31
N GLY A 44 3.89 3.43 -30.90
CA GLY A 44 4.55 2.18 -30.51
C GLY A 44 4.14 0.95 -31.32
N PRO A 45 4.70 -0.23 -31.00
CA PRO A 45 4.48 -1.44 -31.78
C PRO A 45 3.06 -2.00 -31.58
N ALA A 46 2.49 -2.57 -32.63
CA ALA A 46 1.25 -3.35 -32.55
C ALA A 46 1.58 -4.83 -32.76
N PRO A 47 1.10 -5.79 -31.93
CA PRO A 47 0.32 -5.68 -30.69
C PRO A 47 1.19 -5.94 -29.44
N ASP A 48 1.35 -4.94 -28.58
CA ASP A 48 1.97 -5.11 -27.26
C ASP A 48 0.93 -4.80 -26.16
N PRO A 49 0.44 -5.81 -25.41
CA PRO A 49 -0.52 -5.64 -24.33
C PRO A 49 -0.02 -4.79 -23.15
N LEU A 50 1.29 -4.71 -22.90
CA LEU A 50 1.85 -3.92 -21.79
C LEU A 50 1.85 -2.43 -22.10
N ALA A 51 2.05 -2.05 -23.37
CA ALA A 51 1.96 -0.67 -23.82
C ALA A 51 0.56 -0.04 -23.62
N LEU A 52 -0.49 -0.85 -23.40
CA LEU A 52 -1.85 -0.38 -23.08
C LEU A 52 -2.08 -0.14 -21.59
N GLN A 53 -1.20 -0.65 -20.72
CA GLN A 53 -1.39 -0.65 -19.27
C GLN A 53 -0.66 0.50 -18.56
N GLY A 54 0.29 1.15 -19.23
CA GLY A 54 0.98 2.33 -18.73
C GLY A 54 2.31 2.61 -19.41
N GLN A 55 3.18 3.35 -18.73
CA GLN A 55 4.54 3.57 -19.19
C GLN A 55 5.32 2.25 -19.10
N TRP A 56 5.82 1.79 -20.24
CA TRP A 56 6.49 0.50 -20.39
C TRP A 56 8.02 0.62 -20.24
N PHE A 57 8.63 -0.39 -19.61
CA PHE A 57 10.06 -0.51 -19.37
C PHE A 57 10.55 -1.93 -19.68
N SER A 58 11.81 -2.05 -20.08
CA SER A 58 12.49 -3.32 -20.35
C SER A 58 13.82 -3.41 -19.60
N TYR A 59 14.09 -4.57 -19.00
CA TYR A 59 15.34 -4.90 -18.31
C TYR A 59 16.36 -5.55 -19.26
N PRO A 60 17.65 -5.61 -18.88
CA PRO A 60 18.70 -6.30 -19.66
C PRO A 60 18.45 -7.78 -19.92
N ASP A 61 17.58 -8.41 -19.14
CA ASP A 61 17.19 -9.81 -19.24
C ASP A 61 15.90 -10.03 -20.05
N GLU A 62 15.47 -9.02 -20.83
CA GLU A 62 14.22 -9.00 -21.61
C GLU A 62 12.94 -9.02 -20.77
N ARG A 63 13.03 -8.91 -19.43
CA ARG A 63 11.83 -8.75 -18.59
C ARG A 63 11.21 -7.37 -18.81
N GLU A 64 9.89 -7.34 -18.90
CA GLU A 64 9.12 -6.12 -19.15
C GLU A 64 8.24 -5.78 -17.95
N VAL A 65 8.12 -4.48 -17.65
CA VAL A 65 7.31 -3.95 -16.55
C VAL A 65 6.60 -2.67 -16.96
N VAL A 66 5.56 -2.29 -16.21
CA VAL A 66 4.77 -1.08 -16.45
C VAL A 66 4.65 -0.23 -15.19
N CYS A 67 4.67 1.09 -15.37
CA CYS A 67 4.23 2.06 -14.37
C CYS A 67 2.90 2.67 -14.79
N THR A 68 1.96 2.76 -13.86
CA THR A 68 0.62 3.30 -14.14
C THR A 68 0.52 4.81 -14.00
N ASN A 69 1.48 5.46 -13.34
CA ASN A 69 1.41 6.89 -13.05
C ASN A 69 2.68 7.64 -13.42
N GLU A 70 2.52 8.91 -13.78
CA GLU A 70 3.58 9.87 -14.09
C GLU A 70 3.37 11.17 -13.28
N PHE A 71 4.48 11.77 -12.84
CA PHE A 71 4.58 13.22 -12.67
C PHE A 71 5.85 13.74 -13.33
N HIS A 72 5.84 15.01 -13.74
CA HIS A 72 6.98 15.71 -14.30
C HIS A 72 7.09 17.11 -13.71
N ASP A 73 8.25 17.77 -13.81
CA ASP A 73 8.50 19.10 -13.26
C ASP A 73 8.69 20.12 -14.41
N ASN A 74 7.85 21.15 -14.49
CA ASN A 74 7.86 22.13 -15.58
C ASN A 74 7.90 23.57 -15.08
N ILE A 75 8.62 24.42 -15.78
CA ILE A 75 8.85 25.83 -15.41
C ILE A 75 7.65 26.75 -15.78
N ILE A 76 6.60 26.23 -16.41
CA ILE A 76 5.32 26.92 -16.64
C ILE A 76 4.17 26.09 -16.10
N ALA A 77 3.08 26.76 -15.70
CA ALA A 77 1.85 26.17 -15.16
C ALA A 77 1.06 25.26 -16.14
N ALA A 78 1.71 24.77 -17.21
CA ALA A 78 1.16 23.84 -18.17
C ALA A 78 1.89 22.50 -18.01
N GLY A 79 1.35 21.65 -17.14
CA GLY A 79 1.78 20.27 -16.93
C GLY A 79 2.90 20.13 -15.90
N GLY A 80 2.61 19.54 -14.74
CA GLY A 80 3.66 19.12 -13.81
C GLY A 80 3.83 19.93 -12.52
N GLY A 81 2.99 20.94 -12.26
CA GLY A 81 3.03 21.69 -11.00
C GLY A 81 3.58 23.11 -11.14
N LEU A 82 3.99 23.72 -10.03
CA LEU A 82 4.56 25.07 -10.01
C LEU A 82 6.06 25.02 -10.31
N ALA A 83 6.55 26.04 -11.02
CA ALA A 83 7.89 26.19 -11.61
C ALA A 83 9.12 26.08 -10.67
N ASP A 84 8.93 25.79 -9.38
CA ASP A 84 9.96 25.72 -8.35
C ASP A 84 9.70 24.54 -7.37
N SER A 85 8.98 23.51 -7.80
CA SER A 85 8.55 22.43 -6.92
C SER A 85 9.72 21.60 -6.37
N GLY A 86 10.73 21.38 -7.21
CA GLY A 86 11.90 20.57 -6.86
C GLY A 86 11.56 19.10 -6.64
N ALA A 87 10.41 18.65 -7.17
CA ALA A 87 9.97 17.26 -7.08
C ALA A 87 10.86 16.32 -7.90
N ILE A 88 11.39 16.82 -9.02
CA ILE A 88 12.48 16.20 -9.79
C ILE A 88 13.60 17.22 -9.83
N SER A 89 14.73 16.93 -9.19
CA SER A 89 15.88 17.83 -9.24
C SER A 89 17.18 17.09 -9.41
N GLY A 90 18.14 17.70 -10.10
CA GLY A 90 19.48 17.15 -10.16
C GLY A 90 20.51 18.18 -10.52
N TYR A 91 21.74 18.00 -10.07
CA TYR A 91 22.85 18.84 -10.51
C TYR A 91 24.07 18.00 -10.83
N VAL A 92 24.93 18.51 -11.70
CA VAL A 92 26.19 17.86 -12.07
C VAL A 92 27.10 17.86 -10.85
N SER A 93 27.33 16.70 -10.25
CA SER A 93 28.14 16.53 -9.03
C SER A 93 29.62 16.36 -9.34
N THR A 94 29.94 15.79 -10.51
CA THR A 94 31.31 15.59 -10.98
C THR A 94 31.38 15.79 -12.49
N LEU A 95 32.52 16.27 -12.97
CA LEU A 95 32.77 16.56 -14.38
C LEU A 95 34.25 16.33 -14.73
N PHE A 96 34.53 15.73 -15.89
CA PHE A 96 35.88 15.40 -16.35
C PHE A 96 36.15 15.91 -17.77
N LEU A 97 37.26 16.65 -17.94
CA LEU A 97 37.70 17.16 -19.24
C LEU A 97 38.94 16.38 -19.73
N ASP A 98 39.06 16.19 -21.04
CA ASP A 98 40.30 15.71 -21.68
C ASP A 98 41.36 16.82 -21.79
N ASP A 99 42.55 16.47 -22.28
CA ASP A 99 43.69 17.39 -22.46
C ASP A 99 43.42 18.55 -23.44
N VAL A 100 42.37 18.43 -24.28
CA VAL A 100 41.98 19.42 -25.29
C VAL A 100 40.78 20.26 -24.81
N GLY A 101 40.23 19.94 -23.63
CA GLY A 101 39.13 20.66 -22.98
C GLY A 101 37.74 20.15 -23.35
N ASN A 102 37.63 18.97 -23.97
CA ASN A 102 36.32 18.34 -24.22
C ASN A 102 35.84 17.61 -22.96
N LEU A 103 34.55 17.69 -22.68
CA LEU A 103 33.94 16.95 -21.59
C LEU A 103 33.80 15.46 -21.97
N THR A 104 34.28 14.57 -21.12
CA THR A 104 34.34 13.12 -21.39
C THR A 104 33.43 12.31 -20.49
N ASN A 105 33.22 12.75 -19.25
CA ASN A 105 32.37 12.07 -18.27
C ASN A 105 31.80 13.07 -17.28
N PHE A 106 30.62 12.77 -16.75
CA PHE A 106 30.06 13.51 -15.62
C PHE A 106 29.07 12.64 -14.85
N CYS A 107 28.74 13.07 -13.64
CA CYS A 107 27.66 12.47 -12.87
C CYS A 107 26.63 13.52 -12.50
N ILE A 108 25.36 13.14 -12.49
CA ILE A 108 24.26 13.95 -11.95
C ILE A 108 23.86 13.35 -10.61
N LEU A 109 23.80 14.15 -9.55
CA LEU A 109 23.14 13.74 -8.32
C LEU A 109 21.65 14.10 -8.43
N ALA A 110 20.83 13.11 -8.78
CA ALA A 110 19.40 13.25 -9.01
C ALA A 110 18.61 12.93 -7.73
N THR A 111 17.58 13.71 -7.44
CA THR A 111 16.70 13.55 -6.29
C THR A 111 15.25 13.62 -6.74
N ILE A 112 14.46 12.65 -6.28
CA ILE A 112 13.02 12.63 -6.40
C ILE A 112 12.44 12.91 -5.02
N PHE A 113 11.56 13.91 -4.90
CA PHE A 113 10.82 14.20 -3.68
C PHE A 113 9.34 13.88 -3.90
N ASN A 114 8.79 13.00 -3.06
CA ASN A 114 7.37 12.68 -3.09
C ASN A 114 6.60 13.73 -2.29
N ASP A 115 5.97 14.67 -2.97
CA ASP A 115 5.11 15.70 -2.37
C ASP A 115 3.62 15.48 -2.66
N THR A 116 3.23 14.27 -3.05
CA THR A 116 1.83 13.92 -3.23
C THR A 116 1.10 14.00 -1.88
N GLY A 117 0.02 14.80 -1.77
CA GLY A 117 -0.77 14.96 -0.53
C GLY A 117 -1.51 16.30 -0.39
N PRO A 118 -2.42 16.45 0.60
CA PRO A 118 -3.22 17.65 0.74
C PRO A 118 -2.37 18.82 1.22
N THR A 119 -2.37 19.90 0.44
CA THR A 119 -1.75 21.17 0.79
C THR A 119 -2.83 22.22 1.04
N VAL A 120 -2.45 23.30 1.73
CA VAL A 120 -3.36 24.38 2.17
C VAL A 120 -3.79 25.30 1.01
N GLU A 121 -3.25 25.10 -0.20
CA GLU A 121 -3.44 25.97 -1.37
C GLU A 121 -3.96 25.18 -2.58
N PRO A 122 -4.76 25.81 -3.47
CA PRO A 122 -5.28 25.14 -4.66
C PRO A 122 -4.17 24.77 -5.64
N TRP A 123 -4.19 23.52 -6.12
CA TRP A 123 -3.28 23.02 -7.15
C TRP A 123 -3.59 23.68 -8.50
N ALA A 124 -2.56 23.87 -9.34
CA ALA A 124 -2.77 24.10 -10.77
C ALA A 124 -3.23 22.79 -11.43
N ASP A 125 -4.00 22.90 -12.52
CA ASP A 125 -4.38 21.73 -13.32
C ASP A 125 -3.12 20.96 -13.77
N GLY A 126 -3.10 19.66 -13.53
CA GLY A 126 -2.02 18.77 -13.93
C GLY A 126 -2.16 18.32 -15.38
N TYR A 127 -1.03 18.15 -16.06
CA TYR A 127 -0.92 17.46 -17.34
C TYR A 127 0.31 16.53 -17.26
N ASN A 128 0.29 15.41 -17.98
CA ASN A 128 1.41 14.47 -18.08
C ASN A 128 2.06 14.57 -19.49
N SER A 129 3.14 13.85 -19.77
CA SER A 129 3.81 13.93 -21.09
C SER A 129 3.04 13.21 -22.20
N HIS A 130 1.99 12.47 -21.83
CA HIS A 130 1.14 11.68 -22.72
C HIS A 130 -0.14 12.41 -23.14
N GLY A 131 -0.40 13.60 -22.59
CA GLY A 131 -1.51 14.48 -22.97
C GLY A 131 -2.78 14.31 -22.13
N GLU A 132 -2.76 13.47 -21.09
CA GLU A 132 -3.79 13.43 -20.07
C GLU A 132 -3.75 14.67 -19.18
N SER A 133 -4.92 15.07 -18.66
CA SER A 133 -5.05 16.21 -17.77
C SER A 133 -5.95 15.89 -16.59
N LEU A 134 -5.64 16.46 -15.43
CA LEU A 134 -6.46 16.38 -14.22
C LEU A 134 -6.72 17.78 -13.68
N GLN A 135 -8.00 18.14 -13.60
CA GLN A 135 -8.41 19.42 -13.03
C GLN A 135 -8.62 19.27 -11.52
N SER A 136 -7.93 20.10 -10.74
CA SER A 136 -7.97 20.05 -9.28
C SER A 136 -9.28 20.65 -8.74
N GLN A 137 -10.28 19.81 -8.48
CA GLN A 137 -11.46 20.19 -7.68
C GLN A 137 -11.54 19.47 -6.31
N THR A 138 -10.62 18.56 -6.00
CA THR A 138 -10.61 17.80 -4.75
C THR A 138 -9.17 17.55 -4.29
N PRO A 139 -8.83 17.75 -3.01
CA PRO A 139 -7.51 17.42 -2.47
C PRO A 139 -7.19 15.94 -2.74
N GLN A 140 -6.00 15.66 -3.28
CA GLN A 140 -5.51 14.30 -3.44
C GLN A 140 -4.90 13.83 -2.11
N GLU A 141 -5.29 12.64 -1.66
CA GLU A 141 -4.65 11.98 -0.51
C GLU A 141 -3.17 11.70 -0.82
N PRO A 142 -2.27 11.71 0.19
CA PRO A 142 -0.88 11.37 -0.03
C PRO A 142 -0.72 9.95 -0.56
N VAL A 143 0.10 9.76 -1.60
CA VAL A 143 0.32 8.43 -2.18
C VAL A 143 1.76 7.99 -2.04
N VAL A 144 1.97 6.74 -1.67
CA VAL A 144 3.31 6.14 -1.71
C VAL A 144 3.65 5.84 -3.16
N MET A 145 4.79 6.34 -3.62
CA MET A 145 5.32 6.03 -4.95
C MET A 145 6.10 4.73 -4.88
N GLN A 146 5.58 3.66 -5.46
CA GLN A 146 6.24 2.36 -5.54
C GLN A 146 6.94 2.17 -6.88
N GLU A 147 8.03 1.39 -6.86
CA GLU A 147 8.85 1.13 -8.05
C GLU A 147 9.15 2.42 -8.84
N THR A 148 9.57 3.45 -8.12
CA THR A 148 9.76 4.79 -8.66
C THR A 148 10.92 4.77 -9.63
N ARG A 149 10.71 5.30 -10.83
CA ARG A 149 11.68 5.30 -11.93
C ARG A 149 11.82 6.72 -12.46
N LEU A 150 13.05 7.23 -12.49
CA LEU A 150 13.38 8.45 -13.22
C LEU A 150 13.74 8.09 -14.65
N VAL A 151 13.11 8.77 -15.60
CA VAL A 151 13.40 8.68 -17.03
C VAL A 151 13.94 10.02 -17.50
N ALA A 152 15.04 10.00 -18.24
CA ALA A 152 15.60 11.19 -18.86
C ALA A 152 16.17 10.87 -20.24
N GLU A 153 16.06 11.83 -21.16
CA GLU A 153 16.43 11.68 -22.58
C GLU A 153 17.95 11.63 -22.82
N PHE A 154 18.61 10.53 -22.42
CA PHE A 154 20.02 10.23 -22.73
C PHE A 154 20.17 9.06 -23.71
N ALA A 155 21.39 8.83 -24.22
CA ALA A 155 21.67 7.67 -25.05
C ALA A 155 21.85 6.40 -24.20
N ILE A 156 21.22 5.30 -24.62
CA ILE A 156 21.49 3.97 -24.09
C ILE A 156 22.79 3.46 -24.73
N ARG A 157 23.74 3.02 -23.90
CA ARG A 157 25.07 2.60 -24.36
C ARG A 157 25.04 1.28 -25.12
N ASP A 158 24.45 0.26 -24.51
CA ASP A 158 24.35 -1.07 -25.13
C ASP A 158 22.96 -1.16 -25.77
N VAL A 159 22.87 -1.23 -27.09
CA VAL A 159 21.57 -1.38 -27.77
C VAL A 159 21.19 -2.84 -27.99
N ASN A 160 22.08 -3.79 -27.64
CA ASN A 160 21.87 -5.21 -27.91
C ASN A 160 20.90 -5.88 -26.93
N TRP A 161 20.64 -5.27 -25.77
CA TRP A 161 19.66 -5.75 -24.77
C TRP A 161 18.28 -5.13 -24.94
N LEU A 162 18.11 -4.21 -25.90
CA LEU A 162 16.80 -3.65 -26.20
C LEU A 162 15.93 -4.69 -26.92
N PRO A 163 14.60 -4.64 -26.77
CA PRO A 163 13.69 -5.57 -27.41
C PRO A 163 13.91 -5.71 -28.92
N ARG A 164 13.61 -6.89 -29.48
CA ARG A 164 13.88 -7.23 -30.90
C ARG A 164 13.20 -6.29 -31.91
N GLN A 165 12.18 -5.53 -31.51
CA GLN A 165 11.51 -4.51 -32.33
C GLN A 165 12.07 -3.10 -32.14
N PHE A 166 13.36 -2.99 -31.78
CA PHE A 166 14.09 -1.74 -31.71
C PHE A 166 14.57 -1.28 -33.09
N THR A 167 14.35 -0.01 -33.41
CA THR A 167 14.63 0.57 -34.75
C THR A 167 15.58 1.77 -34.72
N GLY A 168 16.19 2.09 -33.57
CA GLY A 168 16.96 3.33 -33.41
C GLY A 168 18.31 3.41 -34.14
N PRO A 169 19.02 4.56 -34.05
CA PRO A 169 18.54 5.89 -33.61
C PRO A 169 18.12 6.80 -34.80
N TYR A 170 17.15 7.70 -34.58
CA TYR A 170 16.59 8.53 -35.66
C TYR A 170 17.45 9.75 -36.06
N ARG A 171 18.47 10.18 -35.30
CA ARG A 171 19.54 11.08 -35.80
C ARG A 171 20.95 10.68 -35.30
N LEU A 172 21.94 10.77 -36.19
CA LEU A 172 23.29 10.18 -36.05
C LEU A 172 24.41 11.22 -35.77
N SER A 173 24.13 12.35 -35.13
CA SER A 173 25.15 13.41 -34.93
C SER A 173 25.82 13.35 -33.57
N ALA A 174 26.92 12.59 -33.46
CA ALA A 174 27.83 12.63 -32.31
C ALA A 174 28.28 14.07 -31.95
N PRO A 175 28.62 14.36 -30.68
CA PRO A 175 28.85 13.40 -29.59
C PRO A 175 27.58 13.02 -28.80
N PHE A 176 27.49 11.72 -28.47
CA PHE A 176 26.48 11.13 -27.60
C PHE A 176 26.95 11.19 -26.14
N ILE A 177 26.01 11.43 -25.24
CA ILE A 177 26.16 11.28 -23.80
C ILE A 177 25.40 10.02 -23.45
N GLU A 178 26.17 8.98 -23.16
CA GLU A 178 25.71 7.62 -22.92
C GLU A 178 25.52 7.44 -21.42
N ALA A 179 24.35 6.98 -21.00
CA ALA A 179 24.15 6.47 -19.65
C ALA A 179 24.97 5.19 -19.46
N VAL A 180 25.51 5.01 -18.25
CA VAL A 180 26.33 3.82 -17.93
C VAL A 180 25.91 3.08 -16.67
N ASN A 181 24.83 3.52 -16.03
CA ASN A 181 24.30 2.90 -14.82
C ASN A 181 22.78 2.97 -14.73
N GLU A 182 22.13 3.07 -15.89
CA GLU A 182 20.71 2.81 -16.07
C GLU A 182 20.38 1.37 -15.67
N ASP A 183 19.22 1.15 -15.06
CA ASP A 183 18.76 -0.20 -14.70
C ASP A 183 17.83 -0.77 -15.77
N LEU A 184 17.17 0.11 -16.52
CA LEU A 184 16.10 -0.19 -17.43
C LEU A 184 16.17 0.71 -18.67
N ALA A 185 15.53 0.25 -19.72
CA ALA A 185 15.19 1.03 -20.89
C ALA A 185 13.69 1.40 -20.81
N ALA A 186 13.37 2.68 -20.72
CA ALA A 186 11.99 3.16 -20.82
C ALA A 186 11.61 3.32 -22.28
N TRP A 187 10.47 2.74 -22.68
CA TRP A 187 9.90 3.03 -23.98
C TRP A 187 9.45 4.49 -24.03
N TYR A 188 9.62 5.17 -25.15
CA TYR A 188 9.21 6.57 -25.22
C TYR A 188 8.20 6.75 -26.34
N CYS A 189 7.01 7.21 -25.94
CA CYS A 189 5.76 7.00 -26.66
C CYS A 189 5.46 8.10 -27.68
N TRP A 190 6.13 9.22 -27.54
CA TRP A 190 5.85 10.43 -28.30
C TRP A 190 6.88 10.63 -29.41
N CYS A 191 6.40 10.61 -30.65
CA CYS A 191 7.16 11.17 -31.76
C CYS A 191 6.89 12.67 -31.76
N PRO A 192 7.90 13.55 -31.88
CA PRO A 192 7.61 14.97 -32.12
C PRO A 192 6.73 15.05 -33.37
N ASP A 193 5.71 15.91 -33.32
CA ASP A 193 4.87 16.24 -34.48
C ASP A 193 5.78 16.75 -35.61
N MET A 194 6.32 15.83 -36.41
CA MET A 194 7.01 16.12 -37.66
C MET A 194 5.97 16.00 -38.77
N PRO A 195 5.30 17.11 -39.17
CA PRO A 195 4.33 17.07 -40.26
C PRO A 195 4.94 16.58 -41.58
N ASN A 196 6.28 16.54 -41.71
CA ASN A 196 7.02 15.98 -42.85
C ASN A 196 8.28 15.23 -42.40
N PRO A 197 8.19 13.94 -42.03
CA PRO A 197 9.36 13.17 -41.62
C PRO A 197 10.33 12.94 -42.80
N PRO A 198 11.66 12.88 -42.57
CA PRO A 198 12.62 12.50 -43.60
C PRO A 198 12.34 11.09 -44.18
N PRO A 199 12.67 10.82 -45.45
CA PRO A 199 12.56 9.47 -46.00
C PRO A 199 13.35 8.44 -45.17
N GLY A 200 12.67 7.39 -44.68
CA GLY A 200 13.27 6.33 -43.85
C GLY A 200 13.08 6.51 -42.33
N PHE A 201 12.48 7.62 -41.89
CA PHE A 201 12.04 7.80 -40.51
C PHE A 201 10.92 6.79 -40.18
N GLN A 202 11.06 6.07 -39.08
CA GLN A 202 10.02 5.20 -38.52
C GLN A 202 9.49 5.91 -37.26
N ALA A 203 8.18 5.97 -37.07
CA ALA A 203 7.59 6.63 -35.90
C ALA A 203 7.45 5.61 -34.76
N GLY A 204 7.72 6.03 -33.52
CA GLY A 204 7.71 5.14 -32.37
C GLY A 204 8.88 4.13 -32.34
N ASN A 205 8.95 3.34 -31.27
CA ASN A 205 9.93 2.27 -31.01
C ASN A 205 11.37 2.71 -30.65
N TYR A 206 11.52 3.73 -29.81
CA TYR A 206 12.81 4.06 -29.22
C TYR A 206 12.76 3.98 -27.69
N PHE A 207 13.94 3.81 -27.11
CA PHE A 207 14.12 3.67 -25.68
C PHE A 207 15.11 4.71 -25.18
N VAL A 208 14.86 5.19 -23.97
CA VAL A 208 15.74 6.07 -23.21
C VAL A 208 16.11 5.40 -21.88
N PRO A 209 17.25 5.73 -21.28
CA PRO A 209 17.65 5.13 -20.01
C PRO A 209 16.70 5.54 -18.87
N ALA A 210 16.52 4.60 -17.94
CA ALA A 210 15.74 4.78 -16.74
C ALA A 210 16.49 4.25 -15.52
N TRP A 211 16.27 4.89 -14.38
CA TRP A 211 16.91 4.56 -13.11
C TRP A 211 15.86 4.31 -12.04
N ASP A 212 16.03 3.22 -11.31
CA ASP A 212 15.19 2.84 -10.18
C ASP A 212 15.58 3.63 -8.92
N PHE A 213 14.57 4.18 -8.24
CA PHE A 213 14.65 4.90 -6.97
C PHE A 213 13.88 4.18 -5.85
N GLY A 214 13.27 3.03 -6.15
CA GLY A 214 12.54 2.20 -5.21
C GLY A 214 11.24 2.84 -4.73
N THR A 215 10.89 2.58 -3.48
CA THR A 215 9.68 3.13 -2.86
C THR A 215 9.98 4.45 -2.18
N ILE A 216 9.21 5.49 -2.49
CA ILE A 216 9.32 6.82 -1.88
C ILE A 216 7.99 7.14 -1.18
N PRO A 217 7.91 7.06 0.17
CA PRO A 217 6.72 7.47 0.91
C PRO A 217 6.43 8.97 0.80
N PRO A 218 5.18 9.41 1.05
CA PRO A 218 4.84 10.83 1.07
C PRO A 218 5.75 11.65 2.00
N GLY A 219 6.20 12.80 1.53
CA GLY A 219 7.10 13.71 2.23
C GLY A 219 8.56 13.23 2.30
N GLN A 220 8.90 12.09 1.71
CA GLN A 220 10.27 11.57 1.64
C GLN A 220 10.91 11.86 0.28
N SER A 221 12.23 11.66 0.20
CA SER A 221 12.97 11.71 -1.06
C SER A 221 13.91 10.53 -1.21
N ALA A 222 14.24 10.22 -2.46
CA ALA A 222 15.31 9.32 -2.81
C ALA A 222 16.30 10.04 -3.72
N THR A 223 17.60 9.84 -3.47
CA THR A 223 18.68 10.48 -4.22
C THR A 223 19.61 9.40 -4.79
N ARG A 224 19.96 9.53 -6.06
CA ARG A 224 20.85 8.62 -6.78
C ARG A 224 21.83 9.37 -7.67
N GLU A 225 23.05 8.86 -7.76
CA GLU A 225 24.04 9.32 -8.74
C GLU A 225 23.83 8.63 -10.09
N LEU A 226 23.52 9.42 -11.11
CA LEU A 226 23.42 9.00 -12.51
C LEU A 226 24.77 9.25 -13.20
N ARG A 227 25.26 8.28 -13.97
CA ARG A 227 26.61 8.32 -14.55
C ARG A 227 26.56 8.34 -16.05
N PHE A 228 27.42 9.18 -16.63
CA PHE A 228 27.45 9.39 -18.07
C PHE A 228 28.86 9.39 -18.63
N GLU A 229 28.99 8.87 -19.84
CA GLU A 229 30.21 8.91 -20.65
C GLU A 229 29.95 9.57 -22.00
N ILE A 230 30.99 10.18 -22.56
CA ILE A 230 30.96 10.87 -23.84
C ILE A 230 32.16 10.36 -24.64
N PRO A 231 32.07 9.20 -25.32
CA PRO A 231 33.24 8.56 -25.93
C PRO A 231 33.98 9.44 -26.95
N ALA A 232 33.26 10.31 -27.65
CA ALA A 232 33.83 11.25 -28.62
C ALA A 232 34.33 12.57 -28.01
N GLY A 233 34.03 12.83 -26.74
CA GLY A 233 34.22 14.13 -26.08
C GLY A 233 33.21 15.18 -26.55
N LEU A 234 32.68 15.96 -25.61
CA LEU A 234 31.77 17.07 -25.85
C LEU A 234 32.58 18.37 -25.90
N PRO A 235 32.74 19.02 -27.07
CA PRO A 235 33.57 20.20 -27.20
C PRO A 235 32.89 21.44 -26.57
N PRO A 236 33.66 22.45 -26.14
CA PRO A 236 33.10 23.70 -25.60
C PRO A 236 32.18 24.48 -26.55
N SER A 237 32.23 24.20 -27.86
CA SER A 237 31.32 24.79 -28.86
C SER A 237 29.94 24.14 -28.89
N ASP A 238 29.78 22.98 -28.24
CA ASP A 238 28.50 22.28 -28.16
C ASP A 238 27.57 23.04 -27.19
N PRO A 239 26.31 23.32 -27.58
CA PRO A 239 25.39 24.10 -26.76
C PRO A 239 25.09 23.49 -25.39
N ARG A 240 25.31 22.19 -25.22
CA ARG A 240 25.08 21.45 -23.96
C ARG A 240 26.22 21.62 -22.96
N PHE A 241 27.42 21.95 -23.44
CA PHE A 241 28.63 22.07 -22.60
C PHE A 241 28.45 23.13 -21.51
N SER A 242 27.92 24.30 -21.87
CA SER A 242 27.72 25.40 -20.91
C SER A 242 26.68 25.07 -19.85
N ALA A 243 25.64 24.29 -20.17
CA ALA A 243 24.62 23.89 -19.21
C ALA A 243 25.19 22.91 -18.16
N LEU A 244 25.99 21.93 -18.61
CA LEU A 244 26.68 20.98 -17.72
C LEU A 244 27.67 21.69 -16.79
N LEU A 245 28.44 22.64 -17.35
CA LEU A 245 29.39 23.41 -16.55
C LEU A 245 28.68 24.34 -15.55
N LEU A 246 27.59 24.99 -15.97
CA LEU A 246 26.79 25.85 -15.09
C LEU A 246 26.19 25.05 -13.93
N SER A 247 25.63 23.87 -14.20
CA SER A 247 25.12 22.98 -13.17
C SER A 247 26.22 22.52 -12.21
N PHE A 248 27.42 22.24 -12.70
CA PHE A 248 28.55 21.88 -11.85
C PHE A 248 28.99 23.05 -10.96
N ASP A 249 29.11 24.25 -11.51
CA ASP A 249 29.63 25.43 -10.79
C ASP A 249 28.61 26.04 -9.83
N MET A 250 27.33 26.01 -10.20
CA MET A 250 26.25 26.72 -9.50
C MET A 250 25.19 25.79 -8.88
N GLN A 251 25.34 24.48 -9.02
CA GLN A 251 24.34 23.48 -8.58
C GLN A 251 22.94 23.76 -9.14
N THR A 252 22.87 24.33 -10.34
CA THR A 252 21.59 24.59 -10.99
C THR A 252 20.95 23.29 -11.41
N ASP A 253 19.63 23.21 -11.23
CA ASP A 253 18.86 22.06 -11.63
C ASP A 253 18.98 21.83 -13.14
N ILE A 254 19.49 20.65 -13.47
CA ILE A 254 19.84 20.20 -14.81
C ILE A 254 18.87 19.13 -15.31
N LEU A 255 17.93 18.69 -14.47
CA LEU A 255 16.81 17.82 -14.84
C LEU A 255 15.51 18.61 -15.09
N LEU A 256 15.42 19.86 -14.63
CA LEU A 256 14.26 20.73 -14.86
C LEU A 256 13.91 20.89 -16.36
N ASN A 257 12.68 20.56 -16.76
CA ASN A 257 12.23 20.61 -18.16
C ASN A 257 12.23 22.05 -18.72
N ARG A 258 13.05 22.29 -19.76
CA ARG A 258 13.19 23.58 -20.46
C ARG A 258 13.73 23.40 -21.89
N THR A 259 13.85 24.51 -22.63
CA THR A 259 14.44 24.59 -23.99
C THR A 259 15.80 23.89 -24.08
N THR A 260 16.52 23.76 -22.95
CA THR A 260 17.70 22.91 -22.79
C THR A 260 17.83 22.42 -21.33
N SER A 261 16.95 21.52 -20.90
CA SER A 261 17.39 20.49 -19.94
C SER A 261 18.25 19.50 -20.73
N LEU A 262 18.99 18.58 -20.12
CA LEU A 262 20.02 17.76 -20.79
C LEU A 262 19.51 16.78 -21.88
N LYS A 263 18.92 17.27 -22.96
CA LYS A 263 18.73 16.53 -24.20
C LYS A 263 20.07 16.17 -24.79
N ILE A 264 20.60 15.05 -24.33
CA ILE A 264 21.54 14.27 -25.11
C ILE A 264 20.94 12.93 -25.38
N SER A 265 19.88 13.01 -26.14
CA SER A 265 19.62 11.98 -27.08
C SER A 265 19.62 12.70 -28.42
N THR A 266 20.64 12.44 -29.23
CA THR A 266 20.54 12.67 -30.68
C THR A 266 19.48 11.75 -31.29
N TRP A 267 18.67 11.05 -30.50
CA TRP A 267 17.77 10.06 -31.03
C TRP A 267 16.65 10.75 -31.79
N ILE A 268 16.28 12.00 -31.44
CA ILE A 268 15.04 12.64 -31.93
C ILE A 268 15.15 14.14 -32.23
N ASP A 269 15.87 14.90 -31.40
CA ASP A 269 15.86 16.38 -31.43
C ASP A 269 17.21 17.01 -31.81
N ASP A 270 17.16 18.28 -32.22
CA ASP A 270 18.35 19.08 -32.55
C ASP A 270 18.91 19.78 -31.30
N PRO A 271 20.25 19.79 -31.09
CA PRO A 271 20.86 20.54 -29.99
C PRO A 271 20.55 22.04 -30.09
N ALA A 272 20.12 22.66 -28.98
CA ALA A 272 19.83 24.08 -28.87
C ALA A 272 20.53 24.70 -27.64
N PRO A 273 20.86 26.02 -27.65
CA PRO A 273 21.39 26.70 -26.48
C PRO A 273 20.37 26.82 -25.34
N ASP A 274 20.82 26.63 -24.10
CA ASP A 274 19.98 26.88 -22.92
C ASP A 274 19.71 28.37 -22.76
N THR A 275 18.45 28.76 -22.93
CA THR A 275 18.01 30.15 -22.73
C THR A 275 17.41 30.38 -21.34
N GLY A 276 17.26 29.33 -20.53
CA GLY A 276 16.61 29.40 -19.22
C GLY A 276 15.09 29.66 -19.27
N TYR A 277 14.49 29.75 -20.45
CA TYR A 277 13.06 29.96 -20.64
C TYR A 277 12.31 28.65 -20.89
N ALA A 278 11.09 28.59 -20.37
CA ALA A 278 10.05 27.65 -20.80
C ALA A 278 9.74 27.83 -22.29
N TYR A 279 9.22 26.77 -22.91
CA TYR A 279 8.64 26.73 -24.25
C TYR A 279 8.23 28.09 -24.83
N PRO A 280 8.75 28.41 -26.02
CA PRO A 280 7.82 28.84 -27.06
C PRO A 280 8.08 28.21 -28.44
N GLU A 281 9.06 27.31 -28.59
CA GLU A 281 9.33 26.67 -29.89
C GLU A 281 8.72 25.26 -30.02
N GLU A 282 8.14 25.02 -31.19
CA GLU A 282 7.57 23.78 -31.73
C GLU A 282 8.35 22.51 -31.31
N PRO A 283 7.68 21.35 -31.22
CA PRO A 283 8.05 20.14 -30.45
C PRO A 283 9.41 19.46 -30.69
N LEU A 284 10.32 20.03 -31.49
CA LEU A 284 11.60 19.44 -31.90
C LEU A 284 12.79 19.77 -30.97
N ARG A 285 12.55 20.43 -29.82
CA ARG A 285 13.60 21.03 -28.97
C ARG A 285 13.32 21.06 -27.44
N GLY A 286 12.21 20.50 -26.93
CA GLY A 286 11.81 20.66 -25.52
C GLY A 286 12.12 19.44 -24.66
N SER A 287 12.96 19.57 -23.61
CA SER A 287 13.58 18.43 -22.89
C SER A 287 12.71 17.86 -21.80
N ASP A 288 12.63 16.52 -21.71
CA ASP A 288 11.78 15.85 -20.73
C ASP A 288 12.58 14.93 -19.79
N ALA A 289 12.45 15.21 -18.49
CA ALA A 289 12.66 14.30 -17.39
C ALA A 289 11.30 14.04 -16.72
N SER A 290 10.99 12.77 -16.53
CA SER A 290 9.72 12.31 -15.96
C SER A 290 9.98 11.26 -14.88
N VAL A 291 9.14 11.26 -13.85
CA VAL A 291 9.12 10.19 -12.86
C VAL A 291 7.87 9.35 -13.06
N PHE A 292 8.09 8.05 -13.16
CA PHE A 292 7.04 7.05 -13.29
C PHE A 292 7.03 6.14 -12.07
N PHE A 293 5.86 5.75 -11.63
CA PHE A 293 5.70 4.93 -10.42
C PHE A 293 4.35 4.22 -10.47
N ASN A 294 4.22 3.23 -9.60
CA ASN A 294 2.95 2.61 -9.28
C ASN A 294 2.43 3.21 -7.97
N LEU A 295 1.12 3.43 -7.90
CA LEU A 295 0.46 3.72 -6.63
C LEU A 295 0.41 2.45 -5.81
N VAL A 296 0.40 2.58 -4.47
CA VAL A 296 -0.03 1.48 -3.61
C VAL A 296 -1.47 1.14 -3.96
N THR A 297 -1.64 0.13 -4.81
CA THR A 297 -2.68 -0.86 -4.55
C THR A 297 -2.18 -1.68 -3.38
N GLU A 298 -3.02 -1.92 -2.37
CA GLU A 298 -2.67 -2.63 -1.13
C GLU A 298 -1.62 -3.75 -1.34
N THR A 299 -0.36 -3.41 -1.06
CA THR A 299 0.87 -4.23 -1.08
C THR A 299 0.78 -5.59 -1.78
N ALA A 300 1.38 -5.77 -2.96
CA ALA A 300 1.94 -7.08 -3.32
C ALA A 300 3.40 -7.13 -2.82
N PRO A 301 3.74 -7.89 -1.75
CA PRO A 301 5.13 -8.05 -1.33
C PRO A 301 5.88 -8.96 -2.31
N ASP A 302 7.09 -8.58 -2.75
CA ASP A 302 7.94 -9.43 -3.60
C ASP A 302 8.43 -10.75 -2.94
N SER A 303 8.04 -11.03 -1.69
CA SER A 303 8.20 -12.35 -1.06
C SER A 303 6.84 -13.00 -0.86
N TRP A 304 6.46 -13.89 -1.78
CA TRP A 304 5.31 -14.77 -1.60
C TRP A 304 5.57 -15.73 -0.44
N LYS A 305 4.55 -15.94 0.39
CA LYS A 305 4.53 -16.95 1.46
C LYS A 305 4.35 -18.35 0.90
N TRP A 306 3.51 -18.46 -0.13
CA TRP A 306 3.21 -19.71 -0.81
C TRP A 306 3.08 -19.45 -2.30
N ARG A 307 3.57 -20.37 -3.15
CA ARG A 307 3.49 -20.22 -4.60
C ARG A 307 3.38 -21.56 -5.32
N GLN A 308 2.22 -21.77 -5.93
CA GLN A 308 1.92 -22.81 -6.92
C GLN A 308 1.58 -22.12 -8.25
N PRO A 309 2.55 -21.97 -9.18
CA PRO A 309 2.31 -21.25 -10.43
C PRO A 309 1.34 -22.00 -11.37
N PRO A 310 0.65 -21.31 -12.29
CA PRO A 310 -0.23 -21.94 -13.26
C PRO A 310 0.53 -22.82 -14.26
N ASN A 311 -0.08 -23.93 -14.68
CA ASN A 311 0.37 -24.71 -15.81
C ASN A 311 -0.11 -24.03 -17.10
N LEU A 312 0.80 -23.32 -17.77
CA LEU A 312 0.52 -22.60 -19.02
C LEU A 312 0.87 -23.41 -20.27
N SER A 313 1.14 -24.70 -20.13
CA SER A 313 1.45 -25.59 -21.25
C SER A 313 0.18 -26.21 -21.85
N GLU A 314 0.31 -26.92 -22.98
CA GLU A 314 -0.81 -27.60 -23.64
C GLU A 314 -1.49 -28.70 -22.80
N THR A 315 -0.84 -29.16 -21.73
CA THR A 315 -1.40 -30.11 -20.77
C THR A 315 -1.98 -29.42 -19.53
N GLY A 316 -2.00 -28.09 -19.52
CA GLY A 316 -2.75 -27.31 -18.54
C GLY A 316 -4.26 -27.51 -18.72
N MET A 317 -4.98 -27.29 -17.63
CA MET A 317 -6.43 -27.19 -17.67
C MET A 317 -6.99 -26.25 -16.61
N ASP A 318 -8.20 -25.78 -16.86
CA ASP A 318 -9.03 -25.03 -15.92
C ASP A 318 -10.16 -25.91 -15.41
N VAL A 319 -10.31 -25.97 -14.08
CA VAL A 319 -11.30 -26.81 -13.41
C VAL A 319 -12.48 -25.94 -12.99
N ALA A 320 -13.69 -26.27 -13.42
CA ALA A 320 -14.87 -25.45 -13.19
C ALA A 320 -15.15 -25.22 -11.68
N CYS A 321 -15.31 -23.96 -11.26
CA CYS A 321 -15.67 -23.58 -9.88
C CYS A 321 -16.71 -22.45 -9.83
N LEU A 322 -17.98 -22.83 -9.82
CA LEU A 322 -19.10 -21.89 -9.89
C LEU A 322 -20.01 -21.96 -8.66
N LYS A 323 -20.63 -20.83 -8.33
CA LYS A 323 -21.58 -20.73 -7.20
C LYS A 323 -23.01 -21.15 -7.56
N GLU A 324 -23.45 -20.87 -8.80
CA GLU A 324 -24.84 -21.11 -9.23
C GLU A 324 -25.06 -22.53 -9.77
N ASP A 325 -24.02 -23.11 -10.36
CA ASP A 325 -23.87 -24.55 -10.59
C ASP A 325 -22.81 -25.04 -9.59
N PRO A 326 -23.23 -25.33 -8.34
CA PRO A 326 -22.35 -25.28 -7.18
C PRO A 326 -21.25 -26.32 -7.31
N VAL A 327 -20.03 -25.83 -7.54
CA VAL A 327 -18.78 -26.58 -7.48
C VAL A 327 -17.78 -25.72 -6.71
N LEU A 328 -17.40 -26.18 -5.53
CA LEU A 328 -16.28 -25.66 -4.74
C LEU A 328 -15.04 -26.46 -5.11
N LEU A 329 -13.91 -25.77 -5.19
CA LEU A 329 -12.60 -26.37 -5.38
C LEU A 329 -11.71 -25.90 -4.24
N ALA A 330 -10.89 -26.79 -3.72
CA ALA A 330 -9.94 -26.47 -2.68
C ALA A 330 -8.60 -27.13 -2.95
N ASP A 331 -7.53 -26.45 -2.56
CA ASP A 331 -6.17 -26.99 -2.61
C ASP A 331 -5.38 -26.60 -1.36
N ASP A 332 -4.39 -27.41 -1.00
CA ASP A 332 -3.71 -27.31 0.29
C ASP A 332 -2.38 -26.54 0.22
N PHE A 333 -1.92 -26.07 1.39
CA PHE A 333 -0.63 -25.41 1.52
C PHE A 333 -0.04 -25.51 2.92
N LEU A 334 1.29 -25.48 2.98
CA LEU A 334 2.02 -25.48 4.25
C LEU A 334 2.14 -24.08 4.84
N CYS A 335 1.77 -23.95 6.11
CA CYS A 335 2.09 -22.79 6.92
C CYS A 335 3.24 -23.08 7.89
N THR A 336 4.32 -22.34 7.73
CA THR A 336 5.48 -22.37 8.65
C THR A 336 5.71 -21.03 9.37
N THR A 337 4.82 -20.05 9.21
CA THR A 337 4.96 -18.72 9.84
C THR A 337 3.66 -18.22 10.45
N ASN A 338 3.77 -17.55 11.61
CA ASN A 338 2.65 -16.92 12.32
C ASN A 338 2.42 -15.51 11.76
N THR A 339 1.74 -15.43 10.61
CA THR A 339 1.51 -14.17 9.89
C THR A 339 0.09 -14.12 9.33
N THR A 340 -0.39 -12.90 9.08
CA THR A 340 -1.62 -12.67 8.29
C THR A 340 -1.43 -13.04 6.82
N ILE A 341 -2.51 -13.38 6.11
CA ILE A 341 -2.55 -13.41 4.64
C ILE A 341 -3.21 -12.14 4.14
N THR A 342 -2.45 -11.29 3.45
CA THR A 342 -2.91 -9.97 3.00
C THR A 342 -3.17 -9.90 1.50
N ASN A 343 -2.64 -10.84 0.71
CA ASN A 343 -2.99 -10.96 -0.70
C ASN A 343 -3.13 -12.43 -1.09
N ILE A 344 -4.20 -12.73 -1.82
CA ILE A 344 -4.49 -14.03 -2.40
C ILE A 344 -4.47 -13.88 -3.91
N VAL A 345 -3.74 -14.73 -4.61
CA VAL A 345 -3.69 -14.75 -6.08
C VAL A 345 -4.22 -16.07 -6.58
N VAL A 346 -5.16 -16.00 -7.51
CA VAL A 346 -5.78 -17.14 -8.19
C VAL A 346 -5.59 -16.96 -9.68
N TRP A 347 -5.20 -18.02 -10.38
CA TRP A 347 -5.20 -18.06 -11.84
C TRP A 347 -6.38 -18.85 -12.36
N GLY A 348 -6.96 -18.42 -13.46
CA GLY A 348 -8.08 -19.12 -14.08
C GLY A 348 -8.42 -18.58 -15.45
N SER A 349 -9.26 -19.33 -16.14
CA SER A 349 -9.75 -19.00 -17.49
C SER A 349 -11.27 -19.07 -17.54
N TRP A 350 -11.82 -18.60 -18.65
CA TRP A 350 -13.25 -18.65 -18.95
C TRP A 350 -13.48 -19.64 -20.07
N LEU A 351 -14.46 -20.53 -19.91
CA LEU A 351 -14.75 -21.57 -20.90
C LEU A 351 -15.01 -20.96 -22.29
N TYR A 352 -14.23 -21.36 -23.29
CA TYR A 352 -14.20 -20.81 -24.65
C TYR A 352 -13.88 -19.31 -24.73
N ASP A 353 -13.16 -18.77 -23.74
CA ASP A 353 -12.91 -17.34 -23.52
C ASP A 353 -14.21 -16.50 -23.46
N GLU A 354 -15.35 -17.12 -23.12
CA GLU A 354 -16.64 -16.43 -22.97
C GLU A 354 -16.71 -15.70 -21.63
N LEU A 355 -16.37 -14.40 -21.66
CA LEU A 355 -16.37 -13.53 -20.50
C LEU A 355 -17.79 -13.12 -20.06
N PRO A 356 -18.02 -12.83 -18.77
CA PRO A 356 -19.26 -12.21 -18.34
C PRO A 356 -19.35 -10.78 -18.91
N LEU A 357 -20.55 -10.33 -19.22
CA LEU A 357 -20.76 -8.99 -19.80
C LEU A 357 -20.83 -7.93 -18.72
N ASP A 358 -20.24 -6.76 -18.98
CA ASP A 358 -20.39 -5.56 -18.16
C ASP A 358 -21.79 -4.91 -18.35
N PRO A 359 -22.16 -3.87 -17.56
CA PRO A 359 -23.45 -3.20 -17.72
C PRO A 359 -23.71 -2.54 -19.08
N LEU A 360 -22.68 -2.40 -19.93
CA LEU A 360 -22.76 -1.87 -21.28
C LEU A 360 -22.81 -2.98 -22.36
N GLY A 361 -22.73 -4.25 -21.95
CA GLY A 361 -22.77 -5.43 -22.81
C GLY A 361 -21.42 -5.82 -23.42
N ALA A 362 -20.29 -5.36 -22.87
CA ALA A 362 -18.95 -5.76 -23.28
C ALA A 362 -18.39 -6.86 -22.37
N GLY A 363 -17.71 -7.87 -22.93
CA GLY A 363 -17.09 -8.93 -22.14
C GLY A 363 -16.00 -8.38 -21.21
N SER A 364 -16.08 -8.70 -19.92
CA SER A 364 -15.20 -8.20 -18.88
C SER A 364 -14.84 -9.30 -17.89
N PRO A 365 -13.55 -9.65 -17.72
CA PRO A 365 -13.11 -10.67 -16.76
C PRO A 365 -13.28 -10.21 -15.30
N SER A 366 -13.53 -8.91 -15.08
CA SER A 366 -13.75 -8.30 -13.77
C SER A 366 -15.22 -8.34 -13.34
N ASN A 367 -16.16 -8.73 -14.21
CA ASN A 367 -17.59 -8.71 -13.86
C ASN A 367 -18.05 -10.02 -13.19
N VAL A 368 -17.35 -10.38 -12.11
CA VAL A 368 -17.53 -11.63 -11.36
C VAL A 368 -17.34 -11.36 -9.87
N VAL A 369 -18.07 -12.08 -9.03
CA VAL A 369 -17.90 -12.10 -7.58
C VAL A 369 -17.20 -13.40 -7.19
N PHE A 370 -16.09 -13.29 -6.46
CA PHE A 370 -15.39 -14.45 -5.90
C PHE A 370 -15.76 -14.65 -4.43
N THR A 371 -15.95 -15.89 -4.03
CA THR A 371 -15.94 -16.31 -2.62
C THR A 371 -14.67 -17.12 -2.40
N LEU A 372 -13.84 -16.69 -1.45
CA LEU A 372 -12.61 -17.36 -1.07
C LEU A 372 -12.71 -17.77 0.39
N SER A 373 -12.15 -18.91 0.76
CA SER A 373 -12.18 -19.37 2.15
C SER A 373 -10.90 -20.10 2.54
N PHE A 374 -10.56 -20.08 3.83
CA PHE A 374 -9.49 -20.90 4.40
C PHE A 374 -10.08 -21.92 5.36
N HIS A 375 -9.67 -23.18 5.23
CA HIS A 375 -10.15 -24.28 6.05
C HIS A 375 -9.02 -24.91 6.86
N ALA A 376 -9.38 -25.49 8.01
CA ALA A 376 -8.52 -26.41 8.74
C ALA A 376 -8.29 -27.69 7.92
N ASP A 377 -7.17 -28.35 8.12
CA ASP A 377 -6.88 -29.64 7.48
C ASP A 377 -7.55 -30.84 8.20
N ILE A 378 -8.09 -31.78 7.44
CA ILE A 378 -8.44 -33.13 7.90
C ILE A 378 -7.47 -34.12 7.24
N PRO A 379 -6.41 -34.57 7.94
CA PRO A 379 -5.36 -35.36 7.33
C PRO A 379 -5.80 -36.77 6.95
N ALA A 380 -5.17 -37.33 5.91
CA ALA A 380 -5.34 -38.72 5.50
C ALA A 380 -4.93 -39.72 6.60
N GLY A 381 -5.59 -40.89 6.64
CA GLY A 381 -5.21 -42.00 7.53
C GLY A 381 -5.93 -42.05 8.89
N GLY A 382 -6.91 -41.17 9.09
CA GLY A 382 -7.87 -41.20 10.20
C GLY A 382 -9.25 -41.73 9.77
N ALA A 383 -10.29 -40.93 9.97
CA ALA A 383 -11.65 -41.22 9.48
C ALA A 383 -11.82 -40.94 7.97
N ALA A 384 -10.89 -40.19 7.37
CA ALA A 384 -10.86 -39.85 5.95
C ALA A 384 -9.81 -40.68 5.19
N THR A 385 -10.13 -41.04 3.95
CA THR A 385 -9.28 -41.84 3.06
C THR A 385 -8.19 -41.02 2.36
N TRP A 386 -8.43 -39.72 2.16
CA TRP A 386 -7.50 -38.72 1.63
C TRP A 386 -7.55 -37.49 2.54
N SER A 387 -6.55 -36.60 2.43
CA SER A 387 -6.61 -35.31 3.11
C SER A 387 -7.62 -34.40 2.44
N MET A 388 -8.30 -33.56 3.21
CA MET A 388 -9.35 -32.70 2.67
C MET A 388 -9.62 -31.47 3.56
N PRO A 389 -10.30 -30.44 3.02
CA PRO A 389 -10.74 -29.30 3.82
C PRO A 389 -11.70 -29.71 4.95
N GLY A 390 -11.45 -29.16 6.12
CA GLY A 390 -12.25 -29.29 7.32
C GLY A 390 -13.14 -28.08 7.60
N ALA A 391 -13.22 -27.68 8.86
CA ALA A 391 -14.04 -26.53 9.25
C ALA A 391 -13.49 -25.22 8.65
N PRO A 392 -14.37 -24.32 8.14
CA PRO A 392 -13.97 -23.03 7.64
C PRO A 392 -13.46 -22.16 8.80
N LEU A 393 -12.30 -21.55 8.60
CA LEU A 393 -11.62 -20.67 9.54
C LEU A 393 -11.78 -19.20 9.15
N TRP A 394 -11.92 -18.93 7.85
CA TRP A 394 -12.07 -17.60 7.28
C TRP A 394 -12.85 -17.68 5.97
N VAL A 395 -13.70 -16.70 5.68
CA VAL A 395 -14.44 -16.57 4.41
C VAL A 395 -14.44 -15.11 3.99
N GLY A 396 -14.03 -14.84 2.76
CA GLY A 396 -14.06 -13.53 2.11
C GLY A 396 -14.92 -13.57 0.85
N THR A 397 -15.63 -12.47 0.58
CA THR A 397 -16.33 -12.26 -0.70
C THR A 397 -15.78 -11.00 -1.33
N PHE A 398 -15.47 -11.06 -2.63
CA PHE A 398 -14.85 -9.98 -3.38
C PHE A 398 -15.64 -9.73 -4.66
N GLY A 399 -16.21 -8.53 -4.77
CA GLY A 399 -16.89 -8.04 -5.96
C GLY A 399 -15.96 -7.30 -6.92
N PRO A 400 -16.48 -6.88 -8.10
CA PRO A 400 -15.73 -6.07 -9.05
C PRO A 400 -15.16 -4.81 -8.39
N GLY A 401 -13.88 -4.54 -8.64
CA GLY A 401 -13.16 -3.42 -8.05
C GLY A 401 -12.54 -3.70 -6.68
N GLU A 402 -12.85 -4.84 -6.05
CA GLU A 402 -12.20 -5.29 -4.80
C GLU A 402 -11.01 -6.23 -5.05
N TYR A 403 -10.65 -6.45 -6.32
CA TYR A 403 -9.50 -7.23 -6.75
C TYR A 403 -8.95 -6.67 -8.07
N ASP A 404 -7.65 -6.90 -8.30
CA ASP A 404 -7.00 -6.63 -9.58
C ASP A 404 -7.13 -7.85 -10.50
N VAL A 405 -7.32 -7.61 -11.80
CA VAL A 405 -7.34 -8.68 -12.80
C VAL A 405 -6.55 -8.28 -14.03
N ARG A 406 -5.67 -9.18 -14.47
CA ARG A 406 -4.84 -8.98 -15.66
C ARG A 406 -4.64 -10.28 -16.42
N VAL A 407 -4.27 -10.17 -17.69
CA VAL A 407 -3.85 -11.32 -18.49
C VAL A 407 -2.51 -11.83 -17.95
N GLU A 408 -2.45 -13.10 -17.54
CA GLU A 408 -1.20 -13.77 -17.19
C GLU A 408 -0.53 -14.33 -18.46
N ALA A 409 -1.34 -14.95 -19.33
CA ALA A 409 -0.88 -15.48 -20.62
C ALA A 409 -2.03 -15.47 -21.62
N ALA A 410 -1.71 -15.19 -22.88
CA ALA A 410 -2.64 -15.25 -24.00
C ALA A 410 -2.06 -16.12 -25.11
N GLN A 411 -2.94 -16.58 -26.02
CA GLN A 411 -2.58 -17.48 -27.12
C GLN A 411 -2.03 -18.84 -26.64
N ILE A 412 -2.42 -19.26 -25.45
CA ILE A 412 -2.21 -20.63 -24.97
C ILE A 412 -3.28 -21.54 -25.55
N VAL A 413 -3.15 -22.85 -25.40
CA VAL A 413 -4.19 -23.81 -25.77
C VAL A 413 -4.25 -24.82 -24.64
N GLU A 414 -5.40 -24.95 -23.99
CA GLU A 414 -5.51 -25.77 -22.78
C GLU A 414 -6.87 -26.45 -22.65
N GLY A 415 -6.97 -27.39 -21.71
CA GLY A 415 -8.20 -28.14 -21.48
C GLY A 415 -9.14 -27.48 -20.46
N TRP A 416 -10.38 -27.95 -20.44
CA TRP A 416 -11.37 -27.61 -19.43
C TRP A 416 -11.88 -28.89 -18.75
N TYR A 417 -12.01 -28.88 -17.43
CA TYR A 417 -12.48 -30.02 -16.66
C TYR A 417 -13.68 -29.68 -15.76
N GLU A 418 -14.71 -30.53 -15.84
CA GLU A 418 -15.85 -30.49 -14.93
C GLU A 418 -15.82 -31.69 -13.98
N PRO A 419 -15.46 -31.49 -12.71
CA PRO A 419 -15.29 -32.61 -11.78
C PRO A 419 -16.61 -33.30 -11.43
N ALA A 420 -17.74 -32.56 -11.40
CA ALA A 420 -19.05 -33.11 -11.07
C ALA A 420 -19.58 -34.12 -12.11
N THR A 421 -19.21 -33.94 -13.38
CA THR A 421 -19.62 -34.81 -14.50
C THR A 421 -18.49 -35.69 -15.01
N SER A 422 -17.26 -35.47 -14.51
CA SER A 422 -16.02 -36.04 -15.02
C SER A 422 -15.81 -35.78 -16.52
N ASN A 423 -16.30 -34.64 -17.01
CA ASN A 423 -16.21 -34.27 -18.42
C ASN A 423 -14.94 -33.45 -18.67
N TYR A 424 -14.11 -33.89 -19.62
CA TYR A 424 -12.89 -33.22 -20.03
C TYR A 424 -12.98 -32.78 -21.49
N LEU A 425 -12.70 -31.49 -21.74
CA LEU A 425 -12.68 -30.89 -23.07
C LEU A 425 -11.24 -30.46 -23.38
N PRO A 426 -10.57 -31.06 -24.38
CA PRO A 426 -9.25 -30.59 -24.81
C PRO A 426 -9.40 -29.31 -25.66
N ALA A 427 -8.43 -28.39 -25.55
CA ALA A 427 -8.36 -27.15 -26.34
C ALA A 427 -9.64 -26.30 -26.23
N ALA A 428 -10.05 -26.01 -25.00
CA ALA A 428 -11.23 -25.24 -24.66
C ALA A 428 -10.93 -23.73 -24.57
N ASP A 429 -9.76 -23.33 -24.05
CA ASP A 429 -9.47 -21.93 -23.68
C ASP A 429 -8.11 -21.45 -24.22
N TRP A 430 -7.96 -20.13 -24.37
CA TRP A 430 -6.74 -19.51 -24.92
C TRP A 430 -6.17 -18.34 -24.09
N THR A 431 -6.85 -17.93 -23.02
CA THR A 431 -6.43 -16.81 -22.17
C THR A 431 -6.49 -17.16 -20.69
N CYS A 432 -5.32 -17.20 -20.04
CA CYS A 432 -5.21 -17.32 -18.59
C CYS A 432 -5.20 -15.93 -17.94
N TRP A 433 -6.08 -15.74 -16.97
CA TRP A 433 -6.19 -14.52 -16.16
C TRP A 433 -5.56 -14.73 -14.79
N ARG A 434 -5.02 -13.66 -14.23
CA ARG A 434 -4.54 -13.58 -12.84
C ARG A 434 -5.44 -12.63 -12.07
N TYR A 435 -6.05 -13.13 -11.01
CA TYR A 435 -6.85 -12.36 -10.05
C TYR A 435 -6.06 -12.17 -8.77
N THR A 436 -5.92 -10.94 -8.30
CA THR A 436 -5.21 -10.60 -7.06
C THR A 436 -6.18 -9.92 -6.09
N PHE A 437 -6.44 -10.58 -4.97
CA PHE A 437 -7.38 -10.17 -3.93
C PHE A 437 -6.62 -9.59 -2.74
N PRO A 438 -6.56 -8.25 -2.60
CA PRO A 438 -6.02 -7.65 -1.41
C PRO A 438 -7.00 -7.80 -0.22
N VAL A 439 -6.45 -8.06 0.95
CA VAL A 439 -7.18 -8.28 2.19
C VAL A 439 -6.64 -7.35 3.25
N ASP A 440 -7.50 -6.42 3.69
CA ASP A 440 -7.25 -5.55 4.84
C ASP A 440 -6.80 -6.40 6.05
N ILE A 441 -5.69 -5.98 6.66
CA ILE A 441 -5.05 -6.68 7.77
C ILE A 441 -5.99 -6.95 8.95
N THR A 442 -6.96 -6.08 9.19
CA THR A 442 -7.92 -6.20 10.30
C THR A 442 -8.92 -7.35 10.11
N ARG A 443 -9.11 -7.81 8.87
CA ARG A 443 -9.96 -8.95 8.51
C ARG A 443 -9.17 -10.11 7.91
N ALA A 444 -7.85 -10.01 7.84
CA ALA A 444 -6.98 -11.00 7.23
C ALA A 444 -7.00 -12.33 8.01
N PHE A 445 -6.86 -13.45 7.30
CA PHE A 445 -6.71 -14.74 7.97
C PHE A 445 -5.35 -14.80 8.67
N VAL A 446 -5.37 -15.04 9.97
CA VAL A 446 -4.17 -15.21 10.80
C VAL A 446 -3.81 -16.69 10.82
N GLN A 447 -2.66 -17.02 10.25
CA GLN A 447 -2.14 -18.37 10.28
C GLN A 447 -1.27 -18.58 11.53
N THR A 448 -1.29 -19.78 12.11
CA THR A 448 -0.61 -20.05 13.40
C THR A 448 0.51 -21.10 13.31
N GLY A 449 0.89 -21.52 12.11
CA GLY A 449 1.98 -22.47 11.91
C GLY A 449 3.35 -21.88 12.20
N THR A 450 4.32 -22.72 12.53
CA THR A 450 5.73 -22.34 12.76
C THR A 450 6.67 -23.33 12.07
N VAL A 451 7.96 -23.04 11.99
CA VAL A 451 8.96 -23.98 11.43
C VAL A 451 9.01 -25.29 12.22
N ASP A 452 8.87 -25.22 13.55
CA ASP A 452 8.91 -26.40 14.44
C ASP A 452 7.57 -27.13 14.52
N HIS A 453 6.47 -26.41 14.31
CA HIS A 453 5.10 -26.92 14.29
C HIS A 453 4.34 -26.39 13.07
N PRO A 454 4.63 -26.93 11.87
CA PRO A 454 3.95 -26.50 10.67
C PRO A 454 2.49 -26.96 10.68
N ILE A 455 1.62 -26.18 10.05
CA ILE A 455 0.18 -26.47 9.95
C ILE A 455 -0.20 -26.47 8.48
N VAL A 456 -0.98 -27.46 8.04
CA VAL A 456 -1.59 -27.49 6.71
C VAL A 456 -2.93 -26.76 6.76
N TYR A 457 -3.18 -25.92 5.76
CA TYR A 457 -4.47 -25.27 5.54
C TYR A 457 -4.91 -25.51 4.09
N TRP A 458 -6.19 -25.29 3.82
CA TRP A 458 -6.76 -25.38 2.49
C TRP A 458 -7.32 -24.03 2.06
N LEU A 459 -7.05 -23.61 0.82
CA LEU A 459 -7.69 -22.47 0.16
C LEU A 459 -8.81 -23.00 -0.74
N ASP A 460 -10.02 -22.47 -0.58
CA ASP A 460 -11.15 -22.72 -1.49
C ASP A 460 -11.51 -21.49 -2.33
N VAL A 461 -11.93 -21.73 -3.58
CA VAL A 461 -12.34 -20.71 -4.55
C VAL A 461 -13.67 -21.09 -5.18
N GLN A 462 -14.57 -20.11 -5.22
CA GLN A 462 -15.82 -20.19 -5.99
C GLN A 462 -16.13 -18.86 -6.69
N ALA A 463 -16.44 -18.93 -7.98
CA ALA A 463 -16.79 -17.75 -8.78
C ALA A 463 -18.30 -17.65 -9.03
N LYS A 464 -18.78 -16.41 -9.12
CA LYS A 464 -20.16 -16.09 -9.48
C LYS A 464 -20.17 -14.93 -10.48
N PRO A 465 -20.36 -15.18 -11.78
CA PRO A 465 -20.61 -14.13 -12.76
C PRO A 465 -21.78 -13.23 -12.31
N ILE A 466 -21.68 -11.91 -12.48
CA ILE A 466 -22.72 -10.98 -12.00
C ILE A 466 -23.96 -11.03 -12.88
N GLU A 467 -23.78 -11.09 -14.19
CA GLU A 467 -24.86 -11.37 -15.11
C GLU A 467 -24.94 -12.88 -15.34
N GLU A 468 -26.14 -13.44 -15.23
CA GLU A 468 -26.41 -14.86 -15.47
C GLU A 468 -26.33 -15.16 -16.97
N ILE A 469 -25.12 -15.17 -17.51
CA ILE A 469 -24.82 -15.66 -18.86
C ILE A 469 -24.40 -17.12 -18.70
N PRO A 470 -25.25 -18.10 -19.07
CA PRO A 470 -24.98 -19.51 -18.76
C PRO A 470 -23.69 -20.06 -19.41
N SER A 471 -23.18 -19.39 -20.45
CA SER A 471 -21.92 -19.75 -21.10
C SER A 471 -20.69 -19.19 -20.40
N ALA A 472 -20.80 -18.12 -19.62
CA ALA A 472 -19.67 -17.52 -18.92
C ALA A 472 -19.33 -18.35 -17.66
N ARG A 473 -18.43 -19.31 -17.81
CA ARG A 473 -18.04 -20.24 -16.74
C ARG A 473 -16.58 -20.03 -16.40
N PHE A 474 -16.30 -19.80 -15.13
CA PHE A 474 -14.95 -19.64 -14.60
C PHE A 474 -14.37 -20.96 -14.13
N GLY A 475 -13.09 -21.19 -14.44
CA GLY A 475 -12.35 -22.37 -14.01
C GLY A 475 -11.03 -21.97 -13.33
N TRP A 476 -10.71 -22.65 -12.23
CA TRP A 476 -9.44 -22.49 -11.53
C TRP A 476 -8.36 -23.31 -12.22
N LYS A 477 -7.28 -22.63 -12.60
CA LYS A 477 -6.15 -23.20 -13.31
C LYS A 477 -5.39 -24.24 -12.47
N THR A 478 -5.00 -25.34 -13.11
CA THR A 478 -4.12 -26.37 -12.54
C THR A 478 -2.65 -25.91 -12.46
N THR A 479 -1.86 -26.52 -11.59
CA THR A 479 -0.40 -26.27 -11.45
C THR A 479 0.42 -27.48 -11.89
N PRO A 480 1.66 -27.32 -12.42
CA PRO A 480 2.57 -28.45 -12.61
C PRO A 480 3.32 -28.81 -11.31
N THR A 481 3.09 -28.08 -10.22
CA THR A 481 3.74 -28.29 -8.93
C THR A 481 2.84 -29.16 -8.07
N HIS A 482 3.34 -30.32 -7.64
CA HIS A 482 2.59 -31.17 -6.73
C HIS A 482 3.08 -31.03 -5.30
N TRP A 483 2.18 -30.75 -4.37
CA TRP A 483 2.49 -30.65 -2.95
C TRP A 483 1.46 -31.38 -2.10
N ASN A 484 1.94 -32.18 -1.14
CA ASN A 484 1.16 -32.95 -0.17
C ASN A 484 0.06 -33.88 -0.76
N ASP A 485 -1.19 -33.46 -0.81
CA ASP A 485 -2.35 -34.27 -1.19
C ASP A 485 -3.08 -33.66 -2.39
N ASP A 486 -3.91 -34.45 -3.07
CA ASP A 486 -4.72 -33.98 -4.19
C ASP A 486 -5.65 -32.83 -3.82
N ALA A 487 -5.76 -31.84 -4.72
CA ALA A 487 -6.86 -30.89 -4.69
C ALA A 487 -8.22 -31.60 -4.66
N CYS A 488 -9.20 -30.95 -4.04
CA CYS A 488 -10.50 -31.52 -3.73
C CYS A 488 -11.64 -30.69 -4.36
N TRP A 489 -12.78 -31.33 -4.58
CA TRP A 489 -14.00 -30.64 -4.99
C TRP A 489 -15.24 -31.06 -4.18
N ALA A 490 -16.26 -30.20 -4.15
CA ALA A 490 -17.55 -30.50 -3.55
C ALA A 490 -18.71 -29.81 -4.29
N PRO A 491 -19.89 -30.46 -4.44
CA PRO A 491 -21.07 -29.84 -5.05
C PRO A 491 -21.83 -28.96 -4.04
N ALA A 492 -21.20 -27.88 -3.58
CA ALA A 492 -21.71 -27.03 -2.50
C ALA A 492 -21.32 -25.56 -2.68
N THR A 493 -21.64 -24.73 -1.68
CA THR A 493 -21.27 -23.30 -1.60
C THR A 493 -20.85 -22.99 -0.18
N GLU A 494 -19.88 -22.09 0.02
CA GLU A 494 -19.45 -21.65 1.35
C GLU A 494 -20.59 -20.97 2.15
N PRO A 495 -20.63 -21.12 3.49
CA PRO A 495 -19.70 -21.91 4.31
C PRO A 495 -19.95 -23.42 4.25
N TYR A 496 -18.92 -24.24 4.02
CA TYR A 496 -19.03 -25.70 3.89
C TYR A 496 -18.16 -26.47 4.89
N SER A 497 -18.66 -27.62 5.37
CA SER A 497 -17.91 -28.53 6.26
C SER A 497 -18.30 -29.99 6.02
N GLY A 498 -18.73 -30.29 4.80
CA GLY A 498 -19.19 -31.62 4.41
C GLY A 498 -18.06 -32.51 3.88
N ILE A 499 -18.41 -33.41 2.96
CA ILE A 499 -17.48 -34.37 2.36
C ILE A 499 -16.90 -33.76 1.09
N TRP A 500 -15.59 -33.92 0.90
CA TRP A 500 -14.89 -33.54 -0.31
C TRP A 500 -14.41 -34.76 -1.08
N TRP A 501 -14.38 -34.66 -2.39
CA TRP A 501 -13.90 -35.71 -3.30
C TRP A 501 -12.54 -35.33 -3.87
N GLU A 502 -11.57 -36.26 -3.83
CA GLU A 502 -10.25 -36.06 -4.44
C GLU A 502 -10.35 -35.82 -5.96
N MET A 503 -9.46 -35.00 -6.52
CA MET A 503 -9.37 -34.74 -7.94
C MET A 503 -8.16 -35.42 -8.57
N ARG A 504 -8.43 -36.25 -9.57
CA ARG A 504 -7.43 -36.90 -10.43
C ARG A 504 -7.60 -36.43 -11.86
N TYR A 505 -6.51 -36.43 -12.62
CA TYR A 505 -6.58 -36.14 -14.06
C TYR A 505 -7.57 -37.08 -14.75
N PRO A 506 -8.53 -36.55 -15.54
CA PRO A 506 -9.65 -37.31 -16.07
C PRO A 506 -9.25 -38.22 -17.24
N ASP A 507 -10.13 -39.16 -17.57
CA ASP A 507 -10.01 -39.98 -18.77
C ASP A 507 -9.82 -39.09 -20.01
N ASN A 508 -8.89 -39.47 -20.89
CA ASN A 508 -8.45 -38.72 -22.08
C ASN A 508 -7.50 -37.53 -21.83
N HIS A 509 -7.11 -37.25 -20.58
CA HIS A 509 -5.97 -36.36 -20.30
C HIS A 509 -4.63 -37.13 -20.38
N PRO A 510 -3.54 -36.53 -20.89
CA PRO A 510 -2.22 -37.19 -20.98
C PRO A 510 -1.64 -37.66 -19.63
N TRP A 511 -2.10 -37.09 -18.52
CA TRP A 511 -1.64 -37.41 -17.16
C TRP A 511 -2.63 -38.24 -16.34
N VAL A 512 -3.63 -38.89 -16.95
CA VAL A 512 -4.49 -39.82 -16.20
C VAL A 512 -3.68 -41.01 -15.63
N PRO A 513 -3.89 -41.45 -14.37
CA PRO A 513 -4.75 -40.90 -13.31
C PRO A 513 -3.95 -40.17 -12.21
N GLU A 514 -2.96 -39.37 -12.57
CA GLU A 514 -2.12 -38.63 -11.62
C GLU A 514 -2.93 -37.59 -10.81
N SER A 515 -2.37 -37.10 -9.70
CA SER A 515 -2.96 -36.06 -8.85
C SER A 515 -3.18 -34.74 -9.61
N ILE A 516 -4.24 -34.00 -9.29
CA ILE A 516 -4.43 -32.60 -9.68
C ILE A 516 -4.17 -31.71 -8.48
N ASP A 517 -3.37 -30.67 -8.68
CA ASP A 517 -3.27 -29.52 -7.77
C ASP A 517 -3.59 -28.22 -8.52
N LEU A 518 -3.97 -27.16 -7.79
CA LEU A 518 -4.46 -25.89 -8.33
C LEU A 518 -3.44 -24.76 -8.15
N ALA A 519 -3.55 -23.75 -9.01
CA ALA A 519 -2.57 -22.67 -9.08
C ALA A 519 -2.99 -21.48 -8.22
N PHE A 520 -2.22 -21.18 -7.18
CA PHE A 520 -2.43 -20.00 -6.36
C PHE A 520 -1.15 -19.51 -5.70
N MET A 521 -1.18 -18.28 -5.23
CA MET A 521 -0.07 -17.67 -4.52
C MET A 521 -0.60 -16.83 -3.37
N LEU A 522 0.07 -16.91 -2.23
CA LEU A 522 -0.32 -16.22 -1.01
C LEU A 522 0.81 -15.31 -0.58
N PHE A 523 0.45 -14.13 -0.08
CA PHE A 523 1.41 -13.20 0.50
C PHE A 523 1.11 -13.00 1.97
N GLY A 524 2.19 -13.02 2.76
CA GLY A 524 2.11 -12.75 4.18
C GLY A 524 2.11 -11.24 4.45
N GLY A 525 1.23 -10.80 5.35
CA GLY A 525 1.37 -9.54 6.05
C GLY A 525 2.22 -9.68 7.32
N PRO A 526 2.27 -8.68 8.19
CA PRO A 526 2.94 -8.81 9.48
C PRO A 526 2.27 -9.90 10.32
N ALA A 527 2.99 -10.36 11.34
CA ALA A 527 2.37 -11.13 12.41
C ALA A 527 1.17 -10.33 12.96
N PRO A 528 0.09 -11.01 13.41
CA PRO A 528 -0.91 -10.30 14.21
C PRO A 528 -0.18 -9.55 15.31
N GLU A 529 -0.46 -8.25 15.46
CA GLU A 529 0.02 -7.51 16.63
C GLU A 529 -0.54 -8.25 17.86
N GLU A 530 0.34 -8.61 18.79
CA GLU A 530 -0.10 -9.18 20.05
C GLU A 530 -1.07 -8.17 20.68
N PRO A 531 -2.21 -8.62 21.23
CA PRO A 531 -3.18 -7.71 21.82
C PRO A 531 -2.47 -6.88 22.89
N GLU A 532 -2.41 -5.57 22.64
CA GLU A 532 -1.90 -4.59 23.59
C GLU A 532 -2.93 -4.45 24.72
N TRP A 533 -2.43 -4.47 25.96
CA TRP A 533 -3.27 -4.41 27.14
C TRP A 533 -2.99 -3.13 27.90
N ASP A 534 -4.04 -2.33 28.11
CA ASP A 534 -4.04 -1.24 29.07
C ASP A 534 -4.38 -1.82 30.46
N PHE A 535 -3.51 -1.55 31.44
CA PHE A 535 -3.66 -1.83 32.85
C PHE A 535 -4.17 -0.60 33.60
N GLY A 536 -3.45 -0.14 34.60
CA GLY A 536 -3.88 0.90 35.54
C GLY A 536 -3.09 0.77 36.82
N ASP A 537 -3.35 1.68 37.76
CA ASP A 537 -2.32 2.09 38.72
C ASP A 537 -2.81 2.29 40.16
N ALA A 538 -4.02 1.81 40.49
CA ALA A 538 -4.54 1.88 41.86
C ALA A 538 -3.54 1.28 42.87
N PRO A 539 -3.36 1.89 44.05
CA PRO A 539 -2.36 1.44 45.00
C PRO A 539 -2.63 0.02 45.49
N ASP A 540 -1.58 -0.78 45.51
CA ASP A 540 -1.63 -2.11 46.11
C ASP A 540 -0.49 -2.30 47.13
N LEU A 541 -0.42 -3.48 47.74
CA LEU A 541 0.56 -3.78 48.78
C LEU A 541 2.02 -3.86 48.30
N SER A 542 2.31 -3.73 46.99
CA SER A 542 3.69 -3.55 46.54
C SER A 542 4.23 -2.14 46.71
N VAL A 543 3.35 -1.14 46.76
CA VAL A 543 3.78 0.24 46.89
C VAL A 543 4.19 0.49 48.34
N ALA A 544 5.43 0.92 48.55
CA ALA A 544 5.95 1.18 49.88
C ALA A 544 5.11 2.25 50.59
N GLY A 545 4.44 1.86 51.69
CA GLY A 545 3.59 2.75 52.47
C GLY A 545 2.12 2.77 52.05
N SER A 546 1.70 1.98 51.06
CA SER A 546 0.29 1.78 50.75
C SER A 546 -0.39 0.90 51.82
N PRO A 547 -1.47 1.39 52.46
CA PRO A 547 -2.33 0.55 53.29
C PRO A 547 -3.40 -0.21 52.49
N TRP A 548 -3.55 0.08 51.19
CA TRP A 548 -4.61 -0.46 50.32
C TRP A 548 -4.10 -1.60 49.44
N ASN A 549 -5.00 -2.51 49.04
CA ASN A 549 -4.67 -3.71 48.28
C ASN A 549 -5.58 -3.88 47.06
N TYR A 550 -5.68 -2.85 46.22
CA TYR A 550 -6.50 -2.93 45.03
C TYR A 550 -5.94 -3.95 44.01
N PRO A 551 -6.80 -4.69 43.29
CA PRO A 551 -6.36 -5.57 42.20
C PRO A 551 -5.88 -4.74 41.00
N THR A 552 -4.58 -4.52 40.95
CA THR A 552 -3.91 -3.67 39.94
C THR A 552 -3.02 -4.48 39.01
N ARG A 553 -2.21 -5.39 39.55
CA ARG A 553 -1.25 -6.21 38.77
C ARG A 553 -1.83 -7.53 38.26
N LEU A 554 -1.24 -8.09 37.21
CA LEU A 554 -1.50 -9.41 36.65
C LEU A 554 -1.49 -10.50 37.72
N ALA A 555 -0.52 -10.44 38.63
CA ALA A 555 -0.38 -11.41 39.73
C ALA A 555 -1.60 -11.43 40.67
N THR A 556 -2.35 -10.33 40.76
CA THR A 556 -3.60 -10.20 41.53
C THR A 556 -4.84 -10.17 40.62
N ASN A 557 -4.67 -10.53 39.34
CA ASN A 557 -5.70 -10.47 38.30
C ASN A 557 -6.35 -9.09 38.18
N GLY A 558 -5.52 -8.05 38.22
CA GLY A 558 -5.93 -6.67 38.02
C GLY A 558 -6.71 -6.46 36.72
N ALA A 559 -7.64 -5.52 36.75
CA ALA A 559 -8.47 -5.24 35.58
C ALA A 559 -7.62 -4.60 34.47
N ARG A 560 -7.75 -5.15 33.27
CA ARG A 560 -7.04 -4.75 32.05
C ARG A 560 -7.95 -4.83 30.83
N HIS A 561 -7.64 -4.07 29.79
CA HIS A 561 -8.45 -3.97 28.56
C HIS A 561 -7.56 -4.10 27.34
N GLN A 562 -8.10 -4.74 26.30
CA GLN A 562 -7.39 -4.85 25.04
C GLN A 562 -7.59 -3.54 24.25
N ILE A 563 -6.51 -2.94 23.79
CA ILE A 563 -6.54 -1.74 22.96
C ILE A 563 -7.07 -2.11 21.55
N ASP A 564 -8.05 -1.35 21.06
CA ASP A 564 -8.65 -1.51 19.73
C ASP A 564 -8.83 -0.10 19.10
N PRO A 565 -8.20 0.23 17.96
CA PRO A 565 -8.27 1.58 17.40
C PRO A 565 -9.68 2.11 17.08
N THR A 566 -10.69 1.24 17.06
CA THR A 566 -12.04 1.57 16.58
C THR A 566 -13.09 1.78 17.66
N GLY A 567 -12.78 1.65 18.96
CA GLY A 567 -13.81 1.71 20.00
C GLY A 567 -13.60 2.76 21.09
N PRO A 568 -14.48 2.76 22.13
CA PRO A 568 -14.68 3.95 22.96
C PRO A 568 -13.77 4.06 24.18
N TRP A 569 -12.99 5.13 24.37
CA TRP A 569 -12.17 5.38 25.56
C TRP A 569 -12.69 6.54 26.43
N LEU A 570 -12.13 6.73 27.63
CA LEU A 570 -12.38 7.92 28.44
C LEU A 570 -11.22 8.91 28.22
N GLY A 571 -11.53 10.21 28.04
CA GLY A 571 -10.52 11.24 27.71
C GLY A 571 -10.75 11.88 26.34
N ALA A 572 -9.94 12.88 25.96
CA ALA A 572 -10.06 13.58 24.66
C ALA A 572 -8.77 13.58 23.82
N PRO A 573 -8.87 13.39 22.49
CA PRO A 573 -7.84 13.90 21.57
C PRO A 573 -7.91 15.44 21.51
N PRO A 574 -6.81 16.21 21.41
CA PRO A 574 -5.53 15.87 20.78
C PRO A 574 -4.32 15.98 21.73
N ASP A 575 -4.46 15.59 22.99
CA ASP A 575 -3.27 15.33 23.78
C ASP A 575 -2.60 14.07 23.19
N PRO A 576 -1.36 14.11 22.68
CA PRO A 576 -0.64 12.91 22.24
C PRO A 576 -0.47 11.87 23.35
N LEU A 577 -0.87 12.19 24.58
CA LEU A 577 -0.85 11.34 25.76
C LEU A 577 -2.21 10.70 26.11
N GLY A 578 -3.34 11.20 25.59
CA GLY A 578 -4.72 10.83 25.98
C GLY A 578 -5.37 9.68 25.20
N LEU A 579 -4.57 8.86 24.53
CA LEU A 579 -5.00 7.61 23.89
C LEU A 579 -4.65 6.45 24.82
N PRO A 580 -5.47 5.39 24.89
CA PRO A 580 -5.10 4.20 25.65
C PRO A 580 -3.71 3.71 25.24
N ASP A 581 -2.84 3.50 26.21
CA ASP A 581 -1.50 2.95 26.01
C ASP A 581 -1.32 1.56 26.62
N ALA A 582 -0.24 0.90 26.22
CA ALA A 582 -0.05 -0.52 26.45
C ALA A 582 0.99 -0.76 27.55
N GLU A 583 0.60 -1.55 28.56
CA GLU A 583 1.51 -2.03 29.60
C GLU A 583 1.60 -3.56 29.62
N THR A 584 2.75 -4.03 30.10
CA THR A 584 2.96 -5.46 30.36
C THR A 584 2.37 -5.90 31.71
N ASP A 585 2.13 -4.97 32.64
CA ASP A 585 1.52 -5.19 33.96
C ASP A 585 1.04 -3.85 34.55
N GLY A 586 0.19 -3.88 35.58
CA GLY A 586 -0.28 -2.67 36.28
C GLY A 586 0.83 -1.93 37.02
N GLN A 587 0.71 -0.60 37.07
CA GLN A 587 1.72 0.31 37.60
C GLN A 587 1.26 0.96 38.93
N PRO A 588 1.07 0.22 40.03
CA PRO A 588 0.45 0.79 41.23
C PRO A 588 1.25 1.97 41.80
N ASP A 589 0.56 3.08 42.10
CA ASP A 589 1.12 4.26 42.79
C ASP A 589 0.27 4.65 44.00
N ILE A 590 0.90 5.23 45.03
CA ILE A 590 0.22 5.62 46.27
C ILE A 590 -0.87 6.66 46.06
N ASN A 591 -0.78 7.44 44.98
CA ASN A 591 -1.76 8.45 44.60
C ASN A 591 -2.56 8.06 43.35
N ALA A 592 -2.32 6.87 42.77
CA ALA A 592 -2.76 6.51 41.42
C ALA A 592 -2.33 7.60 40.41
N LEU A 593 -1.01 7.68 40.21
CA LEU A 593 -0.31 8.49 39.20
C LEU A 593 0.78 7.63 38.51
N GLY A 594 0.59 6.31 38.43
CA GLY A 594 1.65 5.39 38.02
C GLY A 594 1.97 5.52 36.54
N ASP A 595 0.91 5.50 35.74
CA ASP A 595 0.81 5.89 34.33
C ASP A 595 1.27 7.35 34.11
N ASP A 596 0.76 8.32 34.88
CA ASP A 596 1.11 9.75 34.78
C ASP A 596 2.63 10.02 34.84
N ASN A 597 3.38 9.18 35.55
CA ASN A 597 4.83 9.34 35.74
C ASN A 597 5.68 8.59 34.70
N ASN A 598 5.07 7.83 33.80
CA ASN A 598 5.76 7.09 32.74
C ASN A 598 5.88 7.88 31.42
N GLY A 599 5.11 8.97 31.27
CA GLY A 599 5.15 9.88 30.13
C GLY A 599 3.94 9.81 29.19
N TYR A 600 2.93 8.98 29.48
CA TYR A 600 1.66 8.81 28.76
C TYR A 600 0.50 8.97 29.79
N ASP A 601 -0.58 9.71 29.45
CA ASP A 601 -1.68 10.15 30.36
C ASP A 601 -3.02 9.93 29.64
N ASP A 602 -3.55 8.72 29.76
CA ASP A 602 -4.82 8.31 29.15
C ASP A 602 -6.00 8.30 30.15
N GLU A 603 -5.75 8.66 31.42
CA GLU A 603 -6.73 8.66 32.51
C GLU A 603 -7.39 10.01 32.86
N ASN A 604 -7.33 10.99 31.97
CA ASN A 604 -7.95 12.31 32.16
C ASN A 604 -9.47 12.38 31.90
N GLY A 605 -10.12 11.22 31.73
CA GLY A 605 -11.51 11.11 31.29
C GLY A 605 -12.60 11.47 32.31
N VAL A 606 -12.31 11.56 33.61
CA VAL A 606 -13.32 11.88 34.63
C VAL A 606 -12.96 13.13 35.44
N GLN A 607 -13.85 14.11 35.43
CA GLN A 607 -13.69 15.38 36.14
C GLN A 607 -14.61 15.44 37.36
N PHE A 608 -13.98 15.55 38.53
CA PHE A 608 -14.67 15.74 39.81
C PHE A 608 -14.88 17.24 40.10
N PRO A 609 -16.00 17.60 40.76
CA PRO A 609 -16.25 18.99 41.12
C PRO A 609 -15.23 19.46 42.15
N SER A 610 -14.55 20.56 41.85
CA SER A 610 -13.65 21.24 42.80
C SER A 610 -14.41 22.05 43.86
N PHE A 611 -15.67 22.43 43.57
CA PHE A 611 -16.56 23.13 44.50
C PHE A 611 -18.05 22.98 44.10
N PRO A 612 -18.98 22.69 45.04
CA PRO A 612 -18.74 22.30 46.43
C PRO A 612 -17.98 20.97 46.51
N PRO A 613 -17.23 20.70 47.60
CA PRO A 613 -16.64 19.39 47.78
C PRO A 613 -17.73 18.33 47.74
N MET A 614 -17.39 17.15 47.30
CA MET A 614 -18.26 15.99 47.44
C MET A 614 -18.56 15.78 48.97
N VAL A 615 -19.76 15.39 49.39
CA VAL A 615 -20.11 15.31 50.82
C VAL A 615 -20.94 14.07 51.04
N ALA A 616 -20.65 13.33 52.12
CA ALA A 616 -21.44 12.18 52.53
C ALA A 616 -22.94 12.52 52.60
N GLY A 617 -23.77 11.72 51.94
CA GLY A 617 -25.22 11.94 51.84
C GLY A 617 -25.65 12.95 50.77
N GLN A 618 -24.73 13.48 49.93
CA GLN A 618 -25.06 14.35 48.80
C GLN A 618 -24.91 13.63 47.45
N SER A 619 -25.37 14.31 46.39
CA SER A 619 -25.29 13.82 45.01
C SER A 619 -24.62 14.84 44.08
N PRO A 620 -23.28 15.02 44.17
CA PRO A 620 -22.53 15.89 43.26
C PRO A 620 -22.59 15.39 41.81
N ILE A 621 -22.34 16.30 40.86
CA ILE A 621 -22.21 16.00 39.43
C ILE A 621 -20.73 15.86 39.10
N ILE A 622 -20.35 14.71 38.53
CA ILE A 622 -19.06 14.49 37.86
C ILE A 622 -19.26 14.61 36.34
N HIS A 623 -18.20 14.87 35.59
CA HIS A 623 -18.25 14.82 34.13
C HIS A 623 -17.37 13.69 33.62
N VAL A 624 -17.95 12.78 32.83
CA VAL A 624 -17.25 11.68 32.17
C VAL A 624 -17.12 12.01 30.69
N LEU A 625 -15.89 12.19 30.24
CA LEU A 625 -15.53 12.48 28.87
C LEU A 625 -15.31 11.15 28.14
N VAL A 626 -16.16 10.87 27.15
CA VAL A 626 -16.04 9.68 26.31
C VAL A 626 -15.57 10.10 24.92
N SER A 627 -14.63 9.36 24.37
CA SER A 627 -14.22 9.43 22.97
C SER A 627 -14.40 8.06 22.32
N ASP A 628 -14.48 8.01 20.98
CA ASP A 628 -14.69 6.75 20.25
C ASP A 628 -14.22 6.88 18.80
N GLY A 629 -13.41 5.91 18.35
CA GLY A 629 -12.88 5.86 16.98
C GLY A 629 -13.99 5.66 15.94
N ALA A 630 -15.09 5.03 16.33
CA ALA A 630 -16.30 4.90 15.50
C ALA A 630 -17.29 6.08 15.64
N GLY A 631 -17.05 6.99 16.58
CA GLY A 631 -17.91 8.15 16.83
C GLY A 631 -19.29 7.83 17.44
N VAL A 632 -19.50 6.63 17.99
CA VAL A 632 -20.78 6.15 18.53
C VAL A 632 -20.91 6.41 20.03
N GLY A 633 -19.82 6.25 20.79
CA GLY A 633 -19.79 6.33 22.25
C GLY A 633 -19.70 4.93 22.91
N GLY A 634 -19.92 4.86 24.22
CA GLY A 634 -19.68 3.64 24.97
C GLY A 634 -20.48 3.52 26.26
N THR A 635 -20.37 2.37 26.90
CA THR A 635 -21.08 2.00 28.13
C THR A 635 -20.10 1.95 29.28
N VAL A 636 -20.34 2.73 30.33
CA VAL A 636 -19.45 2.90 31.49
C VAL A 636 -19.97 2.14 32.71
N ASP A 637 -19.05 1.44 33.36
CA ASP A 637 -19.18 0.83 34.68
C ASP A 637 -18.24 1.56 35.66
N ALA A 638 -18.68 1.87 36.88
CA ALA A 638 -17.87 2.61 37.84
C ALA A 638 -18.12 2.20 39.29
N TRP A 639 -17.04 2.20 40.07
CA TRP A 639 -17.01 1.82 41.48
C TRP A 639 -16.27 2.85 42.33
N PHE A 640 -16.69 3.04 43.57
CA PHE A 640 -16.04 3.89 44.57
C PHE A 640 -15.87 3.12 45.87
N ASP A 641 -14.65 3.08 46.40
CA ASP A 641 -14.34 2.50 47.72
C ASP A 641 -14.85 3.46 48.80
N TRP A 642 -16.14 3.40 49.12
CA TRP A 642 -16.76 4.38 50.01
C TRP A 642 -16.32 4.18 51.46
N ASN A 643 -15.96 2.96 51.85
CA ASN A 643 -15.60 2.62 53.21
C ASN A 643 -14.08 2.75 53.47
N GLY A 644 -13.26 2.87 52.42
CA GLY A 644 -11.81 3.05 52.45
C GLY A 644 -11.04 1.80 52.87
N ASP A 645 -11.56 0.60 52.62
CA ASP A 645 -10.96 -0.66 53.07
C ASP A 645 -10.00 -1.30 52.05
N GLY A 646 -9.84 -0.68 50.88
CA GLY A 646 -8.88 -1.10 49.87
C GLY A 646 -9.44 -2.09 48.85
N ASP A 647 -10.77 -2.19 48.72
CA ASP A 647 -11.44 -2.87 47.61
C ASP A 647 -12.67 -2.11 47.06
N TRP A 648 -13.46 -2.75 46.20
CA TRP A 648 -14.67 -2.18 45.58
C TRP A 648 -15.86 -3.15 45.60
N ASN A 649 -15.78 -4.20 46.43
CA ASN A 649 -16.69 -5.34 46.39
C ASN A 649 -17.90 -5.18 47.32
N ASP A 650 -18.01 -4.05 48.00
CA ASP A 650 -19.06 -3.82 48.99
C ASP A 650 -20.41 -3.39 48.36
N PRO A 651 -21.53 -3.67 49.06
CA PRO A 651 -22.84 -3.19 48.65
C PRO A 651 -22.90 -1.66 48.55
N GLY A 652 -23.22 -1.16 47.34
CA GLY A 652 -23.38 0.27 47.07
C GLY A 652 -22.13 0.97 46.52
N GLU A 653 -21.05 0.23 46.30
CA GLU A 653 -19.82 0.78 45.72
C GLU A 653 -19.86 0.86 44.20
N GLN A 654 -20.59 -0.04 43.52
CA GLN A 654 -20.88 0.11 42.10
C GLN A 654 -21.95 1.20 41.89
N VAL A 655 -21.51 2.35 41.37
CA VAL A 655 -22.38 3.52 41.17
C VAL A 655 -22.83 3.68 39.71
N LEU A 656 -22.09 3.09 38.76
CA LEU A 656 -22.51 2.95 37.37
C LEU A 656 -22.44 1.47 36.99
N ALA A 657 -23.54 0.96 36.45
CA ALA A 657 -23.65 -0.41 35.97
C ALA A 657 -24.22 -0.36 34.54
N ALA A 658 -23.39 -0.69 33.56
CA ALA A 658 -23.68 -0.65 32.13
C ALA A 658 -24.38 0.66 31.70
N SER A 659 -23.86 1.82 32.10
CA SER A 659 -24.45 3.13 31.81
C SER A 659 -23.96 3.68 30.49
N TRP A 660 -24.84 3.77 29.48
CA TRP A 660 -24.49 4.34 28.17
C TRP A 660 -24.09 5.82 28.29
N MET A 661 -23.02 6.22 27.60
CA MET A 661 -22.49 7.59 27.49
C MET A 661 -22.00 7.89 26.07
N GLY A 662 -22.19 9.14 25.63
CA GLY A 662 -21.95 9.54 24.25
C GLY A 662 -20.64 10.26 24.09
N VAL A 663 -20.14 10.32 22.86
CA VAL A 663 -18.92 11.07 22.57
C VAL A 663 -19.07 12.50 23.09
N GLY A 664 -18.08 12.94 23.87
CA GLY A 664 -18.07 14.21 24.60
C GLY A 664 -18.30 14.06 26.11
N PHE A 665 -18.58 15.19 26.76
CA PHE A 665 -18.78 15.26 28.22
C PHE A 665 -20.19 14.82 28.62
N ASN A 666 -20.26 13.84 29.53
CA ASN A 666 -21.48 13.30 30.10
C ASN A 666 -21.57 13.69 31.58
N PRO A 667 -22.52 14.56 31.99
CA PRO A 667 -22.72 14.89 33.41
C PRO A 667 -23.45 13.75 34.13
N VAL A 668 -22.87 13.26 35.23
CA VAL A 668 -23.37 12.13 36.01
C VAL A 668 -23.52 12.53 37.47
N ALA A 669 -24.72 12.36 38.04
CA ALA A 669 -24.95 12.56 39.46
C ALA A 669 -24.55 11.29 40.26
N ILE A 670 -23.62 11.43 41.21
CA ILE A 670 -23.10 10.31 42.02
C ILE A 670 -23.65 10.42 43.43
N ALA A 671 -24.47 9.45 43.86
CA ALA A 671 -25.00 9.42 45.22
C ALA A 671 -23.94 8.90 46.21
N ILE A 672 -23.50 9.77 47.13
CA ILE A 672 -22.50 9.41 48.14
C ILE A 672 -23.20 8.88 49.40
N PRO A 673 -22.86 7.67 49.87
CA PRO A 673 -23.43 7.14 51.11
C PRO A 673 -23.18 8.05 52.30
N ALA A 674 -24.16 8.15 53.22
CA ALA A 674 -24.02 8.96 54.43
C ALA A 674 -22.97 8.42 55.42
N ASN A 675 -22.59 7.15 55.28
CA ASN A 675 -21.58 6.44 56.05
C ASN A 675 -20.22 6.34 55.33
N ALA A 676 -20.02 7.06 54.23
CA ALA A 676 -18.74 7.09 53.54
C ALA A 676 -17.62 7.57 54.51
N THR A 677 -16.47 6.90 54.45
CA THR A 677 -15.31 7.21 55.29
C THR A 677 -14.73 8.56 54.90
N ASN A 678 -14.33 9.34 55.91
CA ASN A 678 -13.67 10.62 55.66
C ASN A 678 -12.18 10.40 55.36
N GLY A 679 -11.72 10.80 54.17
CA GLY A 679 -10.32 10.64 53.77
C GLY A 679 -10.17 10.46 52.26
N TRP A 680 -8.99 9.95 51.88
CA TRP A 680 -8.68 9.56 50.51
C TRP A 680 -9.33 8.22 50.20
N ILE A 681 -10.05 8.14 49.07
CA ILE A 681 -10.61 6.91 48.52
C ILE A 681 -10.28 6.82 47.04
N PHE A 682 -10.36 5.62 46.46
CA PHE A 682 -10.11 5.38 45.05
C PHE A 682 -11.38 4.94 44.34
N ALA A 683 -11.54 5.38 43.10
CA ALA A 683 -12.64 5.00 42.22
C ALA A 683 -12.09 4.33 40.98
N ARG A 684 -12.83 3.36 40.44
CA ARG A 684 -12.50 2.68 39.18
C ARG A 684 -13.60 2.95 38.18
N PHE A 685 -13.23 3.45 37.01
CA PHE A 685 -14.12 3.55 35.85
C PHE A 685 -13.69 2.52 34.81
N ARG A 686 -14.64 1.95 34.07
CA ARG A 686 -14.43 1.01 32.95
C ARG A 686 -15.41 1.34 31.82
N ILE A 687 -15.00 1.29 30.55
CA ILE A 687 -15.88 1.58 29.40
C ILE A 687 -15.89 0.42 28.38
N SER A 688 -16.98 0.22 27.66
CA SER A 688 -17.06 -0.82 26.62
C SER A 688 -18.24 -0.61 25.70
N ARG A 689 -18.32 -1.36 24.60
CA ARG A 689 -19.52 -1.30 23.75
C ARG A 689 -20.77 -1.92 24.37
N ARG A 690 -20.62 -2.89 25.28
CA ARG A 690 -21.74 -3.71 25.80
C ARG A 690 -22.06 -3.49 27.29
N GLY A 691 -21.14 -2.92 28.06
CA GLY A 691 -21.23 -2.79 29.52
C GLY A 691 -21.10 -4.14 30.23
N GLY A 692 -21.36 -4.12 31.55
CA GLY A 692 -21.39 -5.33 32.37
C GLY A 692 -19.99 -5.81 32.76
N LEU A 693 -19.05 -4.88 32.85
CA LEU A 693 -17.69 -5.17 33.28
C LEU A 693 -17.65 -5.45 34.77
N THR A 694 -16.79 -6.39 35.17
CA THR A 694 -16.60 -6.78 36.57
C THR A 694 -15.43 -6.03 37.20
N LEU A 695 -15.21 -6.17 38.51
CA LEU A 695 -14.10 -5.51 39.21
C LEU A 695 -12.70 -5.96 38.76
N ALA A 696 -12.52 -7.25 38.47
CA ALA A 696 -11.20 -7.84 38.23
C ALA A 696 -11.29 -9.03 37.26
N VAL A 697 -11.07 -8.78 35.96
CA VAL A 697 -10.76 -9.76 34.89
C VAL A 697 -10.29 -8.98 33.66
N ALA A 698 -9.53 -9.63 32.76
CA ALA A 698 -9.43 -9.20 31.36
C ALA A 698 -10.82 -9.05 30.76
N ALA A 699 -11.05 -7.96 30.05
CA ALA A 699 -12.19 -7.86 29.17
C ALA A 699 -11.80 -8.28 27.73
N PRO A 700 -12.67 -8.98 26.99
CA PRO A 700 -12.42 -9.37 25.61
C PRO A 700 -12.36 -8.15 24.67
N SER A 701 -11.91 -8.36 23.43
CA SER A 701 -11.86 -7.35 22.37
C SER A 701 -13.16 -6.54 22.24
N GLY A 702 -13.03 -5.23 22.00
CA GLY A 702 -14.15 -4.27 21.96
C GLY A 702 -14.54 -3.66 23.32
N THR A 703 -13.63 -3.72 24.29
CA THR A 703 -13.79 -3.20 25.66
C THR A 703 -12.61 -2.30 26.00
N PHE A 704 -12.85 -1.13 26.60
CA PHE A 704 -11.89 -0.04 26.66
C PHE A 704 -11.81 0.62 28.03
N LEU A 705 -10.82 1.48 28.16
CA LEU A 705 -10.68 2.43 29.21
C LEU A 705 -10.11 3.72 28.65
N GLY A 706 -10.49 4.84 29.24
CA GLY A 706 -9.54 5.46 30.17
C GLY A 706 -10.05 5.08 31.56
N LYS A 707 -9.16 4.82 32.52
CA LYS A 707 -9.58 4.89 33.93
C LYS A 707 -9.54 6.35 34.32
N THR A 708 -10.11 6.69 35.46
CA THR A 708 -9.68 7.91 36.15
C THR A 708 -9.84 7.59 37.60
N TYR A 709 -8.74 7.67 38.34
CA TYR A 709 -8.79 7.55 39.78
C TYR A 709 -9.11 8.91 40.37
N ALA A 710 -10.30 8.99 40.94
CA ALA A 710 -10.77 10.16 41.64
C ALA A 710 -9.97 10.37 42.92
N ARG A 711 -9.01 11.27 42.91
CA ARG A 711 -8.40 11.77 44.13
C ARG A 711 -9.41 12.63 44.90
N LEU A 712 -10.19 12.02 45.79
CA LEU A 712 -11.08 12.77 46.68
C LEU A 712 -10.29 13.30 47.87
N ARG A 713 -10.02 14.62 47.86
CA ARG A 713 -9.49 15.35 49.02
C ARG A 713 -10.65 16.03 49.73
N TYR A 714 -11.01 15.57 50.92
CA TYR A 714 -11.92 16.32 51.78
C TYR A 714 -11.17 17.13 52.84
N PRO A 715 -11.60 18.37 53.13
CA PRO A 715 -11.21 19.11 54.32
C PRO A 715 -11.86 18.57 55.61
#